data_AF-A0A8C3LFD8-F1
#
_entry.id   AF-A0A8C3LFD8-F1
#
_cell.length_a   1.000
_cell.length_b   1.000
_cell.length_c   1.000
_cell.angle_alpha   90.00
_cell.angle_beta   90.00
_cell.angle_gamma   90.00
#
_symmetry.space_group_name_H-M   'P 1'
#
loop_
_entity.id
_entity.type
_entity.pdbx_description
1 polymer ?
#
loop_
_entity_poly.entity_id
_entity_poly.type
_entity_poly.pdbx_seq_one_letter_code
_entity_poly.pdbx_strand_id
1 'polypeptide(L)'
;MPSSVLLEVPALADFNKAWAELTDWLSRLDREIKAQRVTVGDLDDINDMIIKQKAILQDLEQRRPQLDELITAAQNLKNKTGNQEARTIITDRIEKIQNQWDDVHGYLQSRIQQLHEMLKDSTQWLEAKQEAEQVLEQAKAKLESWKEISYTVEALKKQNTELKQFSKEIRQWQMNIEVVNDVALKLLRDYSADDTRKVELMTDNINATWATINKRVSEREAALESALLMLQEFYLDLEKFLAWLTEAETTANVLQDATRKEKTLEDPQMVRELMKQWQDLQAEIDAHTDIFHNLDENGQKILRSLEGSEDAVLLQRRLDNMNFRWSELRKKSLNIRSHLEASTDQWKRLHLSLQELLAWLQLKEDELKQQAPIGGDLPTVQKQNDVHRTFKRELKTKEPVIMSALETVRLFLADQPVEGLEKVYPESRELSPEERAQNVSKVLRRQADDVRTEWDKLNLRSADWQKKIDDALERLQGLQEAMDELDLKLRQAEAFKGSWQPVGDLLIDSLQDHLEKVKVYRAEMVPLKEKVHQVNELAHRFTPPDIQLSPYTLSCLEDLNTRWKVLQVAIDERIRQLHEAHRDFGPTSQHFLTTSVQGPWERAISPNKVPYYINHETQTTCWDHPKMTELYQSLGKTPLPVVAVFSRSEELLRQRFQEVVNQNQFKARSCDFIEIKFSANKCVRHNDLFQTSSGKINVSMWSECALYLLSNFTALLQTYLKTAVEMEKEKEIVNLFTVLQKADEKSNQAAVNVGFWVVESQWKQFDKLHCHCFIFKALNAQNAWQLS
;
A
#
# COMPACT_ATOMS: atom_id res chain seq x y z
N MET A 1 110.60 -17.12 -66.07
CA MET A 1 109.37 -16.71 -66.78
C MET A 1 109.69 -15.45 -67.59
N PRO A 2 109.12 -15.26 -68.80
CA PRO A 2 108.14 -16.13 -69.47
C PRO A 2 108.72 -16.90 -70.69
N SER A 3 107.92 -17.86 -71.18
CA SER A 3 107.90 -18.38 -72.57
C SER A 3 109.20 -18.92 -73.19
N SER A 4 109.59 -20.14 -72.82
CA SER A 4 110.62 -20.93 -73.53
C SER A 4 110.08 -22.30 -73.95
N VAL A 5 110.47 -22.76 -75.16
CA VAL A 5 110.31 -24.15 -75.67
C VAL A 5 108.85 -24.65 -75.82
N LEU A 6 108.15 -24.15 -76.85
CA LEU A 6 106.90 -24.73 -77.36
C LEU A 6 106.81 -24.66 -78.91
N LEU A 7 107.95 -24.87 -79.58
CA LEU A 7 108.06 -25.01 -81.04
C LEU A 7 108.60 -26.40 -81.36
N GLU A 8 108.08 -26.99 -82.44
CA GLU A 8 108.24 -28.40 -82.86
C GLU A 8 107.62 -29.38 -81.83
N VAL A 9 106.50 -30.06 -82.10
CA VAL A 9 106.09 -30.78 -83.31
C VAL A 9 104.60 -30.53 -83.61
N PRO A 10 104.14 -30.43 -84.89
CA PRO A 10 102.71 -30.24 -85.23
C PRO A 10 101.75 -31.21 -84.51
N ALA A 11 102.11 -32.50 -84.47
CA ALA A 11 101.34 -33.55 -83.83
C ALA A 11 101.00 -33.30 -82.34
N LEU A 12 101.74 -32.45 -81.63
CA LEU A 12 101.40 -32.07 -80.25
C LEU A 12 100.26 -31.04 -80.22
N ALA A 13 100.18 -30.13 -81.19
CA ALA A 13 99.06 -29.21 -81.33
C ALA A 13 97.80 -29.97 -81.78
N ASP A 14 97.94 -30.89 -82.73
CA ASP A 14 96.85 -31.75 -83.22
C ASP A 14 96.28 -32.62 -82.08
N PHE A 15 97.15 -33.28 -81.30
CA PHE A 15 96.77 -34.02 -80.09
C PHE A 15 96.02 -33.13 -79.07
N ASN A 16 96.55 -31.95 -78.75
CA ASN A 16 95.93 -31.04 -77.79
C ASN A 16 94.56 -30.53 -78.25
N LYS A 17 94.37 -30.36 -79.56
CA LYS A 17 93.07 -30.01 -80.16
C LYS A 17 92.09 -31.18 -80.05
N ALA A 18 92.46 -32.37 -80.52
CA ALA A 18 91.59 -33.55 -80.50
C ALA A 18 91.18 -33.93 -79.07
N TRP A 19 92.10 -33.83 -78.11
CA TRP A 19 91.82 -33.99 -76.68
C TRP A 19 90.76 -33.00 -76.17
N ALA A 20 90.91 -31.71 -76.48
CA ALA A 20 89.96 -30.69 -76.05
C ALA A 20 88.57 -30.85 -76.68
N GLU A 21 88.50 -31.20 -77.97
CA GLU A 21 87.25 -31.46 -78.68
C GLU A 21 86.50 -32.68 -78.11
N LEU A 22 87.23 -33.75 -77.78
CA LEU A 22 86.64 -34.96 -77.19
C LEU A 22 86.23 -34.75 -75.71
N THR A 23 87.02 -34.05 -74.91
CA THR A 23 86.65 -33.67 -73.53
C THR A 23 85.42 -32.76 -73.49
N ASP A 24 85.32 -31.75 -74.35
CA ASP A 24 84.13 -30.88 -74.42
C ASP A 24 82.89 -31.63 -74.93
N TRP A 25 83.06 -32.59 -75.85
CA TRP A 25 81.98 -33.50 -76.23
C TRP A 25 81.51 -34.37 -75.04
N LEU A 26 82.43 -35.04 -74.33
CA LEU A 26 82.12 -35.83 -73.14
C LEU A 26 81.44 -34.99 -72.04
N SER A 27 81.93 -33.76 -71.76
CA SER A 27 81.33 -32.87 -70.75
C SER A 27 79.94 -32.38 -71.13
N ARG A 28 79.64 -32.21 -72.42
CA ARG A 28 78.28 -31.91 -72.89
C ARG A 28 77.35 -33.12 -72.75
N LEU A 29 77.84 -34.32 -73.07
CA LEU A 29 77.09 -35.56 -72.96
C LEU A 29 76.75 -35.91 -71.51
N ASP A 30 77.74 -35.81 -70.62
CA ASP A 30 77.58 -35.98 -69.16
C ASP A 30 76.46 -35.10 -68.61
N ARG A 31 76.48 -33.82 -68.98
CA ARG A 31 75.45 -32.84 -68.59
C ARG A 31 74.09 -33.15 -69.20
N GLU A 32 74.03 -33.68 -70.43
CA GLU A 32 72.75 -34.04 -71.04
C GLU A 32 72.11 -35.24 -70.33
N ILE A 33 72.88 -36.31 -70.10
CA ILE A 33 72.43 -37.52 -69.38
C ILE A 33 71.95 -37.14 -67.97
N LYS A 34 72.73 -36.34 -67.23
CA LYS A 34 72.40 -35.89 -65.86
C LYS A 34 71.24 -34.88 -65.79
N ALA A 35 70.83 -34.28 -66.90
CA ALA A 35 69.67 -33.37 -66.96
C ALA A 35 68.35 -34.08 -67.36
N GLN A 36 68.42 -35.33 -67.83
CA GLN A 36 67.26 -36.06 -68.34
C GLN A 36 66.47 -36.72 -67.21
N ARG A 37 65.28 -36.16 -66.95
CA ARG A 37 64.26 -36.75 -66.08
C ARG A 37 63.15 -37.42 -66.89
N VAL A 38 62.46 -38.35 -66.25
CA VAL A 38 61.34 -39.13 -66.77
C VAL A 38 60.16 -39.02 -65.80
N THR A 39 58.95 -39.23 -66.29
CA THR A 39 57.73 -39.33 -65.48
C THR A 39 57.60 -40.75 -64.91
N VAL A 40 57.78 -40.91 -63.60
CA VAL A 40 57.66 -42.22 -62.94
C VAL A 40 56.21 -42.70 -63.03
N GLY A 41 55.99 -43.98 -63.36
CA GLY A 41 54.64 -44.49 -63.65
C GLY A 41 54.13 -44.14 -65.06
N ASP A 42 54.98 -43.69 -65.98
CA ASP A 42 54.64 -43.51 -67.41
C ASP A 42 55.49 -44.41 -68.31
N LEU A 43 54.91 -45.51 -68.79
CA LEU A 43 55.66 -46.56 -69.49
C LEU A 43 56.17 -46.09 -70.85
N ASP A 44 55.50 -45.14 -71.50
CA ASP A 44 55.91 -44.66 -72.83
C ASP A 44 57.11 -43.70 -72.68
N ASP A 45 57.04 -42.73 -71.75
CA ASP A 45 58.14 -41.81 -71.42
C ASP A 45 59.40 -42.58 -70.94
N ILE A 46 59.23 -43.63 -70.12
CA ILE A 46 60.33 -44.50 -69.70
C ILE A 46 60.92 -45.28 -70.88
N ASN A 47 60.11 -45.86 -71.76
CA ASN A 47 60.62 -46.59 -72.93
C ASN A 47 61.34 -45.67 -73.94
N ASP A 48 60.78 -44.50 -74.23
CA ASP A 48 61.42 -43.51 -75.12
C ASP A 48 62.76 -43.02 -74.53
N MET A 49 62.83 -42.81 -73.21
CA MET A 49 64.10 -42.48 -72.56
C MET A 49 65.11 -43.64 -72.63
N ILE A 50 64.68 -44.90 -72.45
CA ILE A 50 65.53 -46.09 -72.63
C ILE A 50 66.08 -46.17 -74.06
N ILE A 51 65.24 -45.92 -75.07
CA ILE A 51 65.64 -45.88 -76.49
C ILE A 51 66.67 -44.76 -76.70
N LYS A 52 66.42 -43.56 -76.15
CA LYS A 52 67.35 -42.43 -76.22
C LYS A 52 68.70 -42.74 -75.56
N GLN A 53 68.72 -43.33 -74.36
CA GLN A 53 69.98 -43.71 -73.70
C GLN A 53 70.75 -44.75 -74.51
N LYS A 54 70.07 -45.74 -75.11
CA LYS A 54 70.70 -46.75 -75.96
C LYS A 54 71.31 -46.14 -77.22
N ALA A 55 70.67 -45.14 -77.84
CA ALA A 55 71.23 -44.38 -78.94
C ALA A 55 72.48 -43.58 -78.50
N ILE A 56 72.43 -42.89 -77.35
CA ILE A 56 73.57 -42.17 -76.78
C ILE A 56 74.75 -43.13 -76.49
N LEU A 57 74.49 -44.34 -76.00
CA LEU A 57 75.52 -45.35 -75.76
C LEU A 57 76.14 -45.87 -77.06
N GLN A 58 75.34 -46.01 -78.12
CA GLN A 58 75.82 -46.37 -79.45
C GLN A 58 76.68 -45.25 -80.07
N ASP A 59 76.33 -43.98 -79.87
CA ASP A 59 77.15 -42.83 -80.31
C ASP A 59 78.45 -42.69 -79.50
N LEU A 60 78.44 -43.10 -78.22
CA LEU A 60 79.64 -43.20 -77.39
C LEU A 60 80.57 -44.30 -77.92
N GLU A 61 80.11 -45.55 -78.07
CA GLU A 61 80.96 -46.62 -78.59
C GLU A 61 81.44 -46.37 -80.05
N GLN A 62 80.66 -45.69 -80.89
CA GLN A 62 81.11 -45.23 -82.22
C GLN A 62 82.30 -44.27 -82.17
N ARG A 63 82.47 -43.50 -81.08
CA ARG A 63 83.61 -42.58 -80.89
C ARG A 63 84.80 -43.23 -80.19
N ARG A 64 84.67 -44.45 -79.68
CA ARG A 64 85.76 -45.18 -79.00
C ARG A 64 87.06 -45.26 -79.80
N PRO A 65 87.05 -45.49 -81.14
CA PRO A 65 88.27 -45.43 -81.94
C PRO A 65 88.98 -44.07 -81.91
N GLN A 66 88.26 -42.96 -81.71
CA GLN A 66 88.84 -41.62 -81.58
C GLN A 66 89.61 -41.48 -80.25
N LEU A 67 89.14 -42.14 -79.19
CA LEU A 67 89.87 -42.23 -77.92
C LEU A 67 91.10 -43.15 -78.06
N ASP A 68 90.97 -44.31 -78.70
CA ASP A 68 92.08 -45.24 -78.93
C ASP A 68 93.18 -44.63 -79.83
N GLU A 69 92.80 -43.87 -80.86
CA GLU A 69 93.71 -43.06 -81.68
C GLU A 69 94.40 -41.96 -80.84
N LEU A 70 93.66 -41.27 -79.97
CA LEU A 70 94.20 -40.23 -79.09
C LEU A 70 95.20 -40.80 -78.07
N ILE A 71 94.89 -41.96 -77.49
CA ILE A 71 95.80 -42.73 -76.62
C ILE A 71 97.05 -43.15 -77.39
N THR A 72 96.89 -43.67 -78.61
CA THR A 72 98.01 -44.09 -79.47
C THR A 72 98.87 -42.90 -79.88
N ALA A 73 98.27 -41.74 -80.19
CA ALA A 73 98.97 -40.49 -80.48
C ALA A 73 99.76 -40.00 -79.26
N ALA A 74 99.17 -40.03 -78.06
CA ALA A 74 99.84 -39.67 -76.81
C ALA A 74 100.99 -40.60 -76.45
N GLN A 75 100.85 -41.92 -76.64
CA GLN A 75 101.95 -42.86 -76.45
C GLN A 75 103.09 -42.58 -77.43
N ASN A 76 102.78 -42.30 -78.70
CA ASN A 76 103.77 -41.91 -79.70
C ASN A 76 104.48 -40.59 -79.38
N LEU A 77 103.74 -39.56 -78.92
CA LEU A 77 104.32 -38.30 -78.46
C LEU A 77 105.19 -38.49 -77.21
N LYS A 78 104.71 -39.26 -76.24
CA LYS A 78 105.45 -39.61 -75.01
C LYS A 78 106.73 -40.34 -75.34
N ASN A 79 106.74 -41.25 -76.31
CA ASN A 79 107.94 -41.96 -76.74
C ASN A 79 108.93 -41.08 -77.51
N LYS A 80 108.45 -40.07 -78.26
CA LYS A 80 109.29 -39.16 -79.08
C LYS A 80 109.85 -37.96 -78.31
N THR A 81 109.28 -37.56 -77.17
CA THR A 81 109.74 -36.38 -76.42
C THR A 81 110.74 -36.71 -75.30
N GLY A 82 111.85 -35.97 -75.26
CA GLY A 82 112.84 -36.02 -74.18
C GLY A 82 112.50 -35.15 -72.96
N ASN A 83 111.48 -34.29 -73.04
CA ASN A 83 111.08 -33.42 -71.93
C ASN A 83 110.17 -34.16 -70.94
N GLN A 84 110.66 -34.41 -69.72
CA GLN A 84 109.91 -35.11 -68.67
C GLN A 84 108.60 -34.38 -68.28
N GLU A 85 108.58 -33.05 -68.23
CA GLU A 85 107.41 -32.25 -67.88
C GLU A 85 106.29 -32.43 -68.93
N ALA A 86 106.67 -32.46 -70.21
CA ALA A 86 105.74 -32.77 -71.31
C ALA A 86 105.22 -34.22 -71.22
N ARG A 87 106.05 -35.20 -70.82
CA ARG A 87 105.61 -36.59 -70.63
C ARG A 87 104.58 -36.70 -69.49
N THR A 88 104.74 -35.93 -68.40
CA THR A 88 103.74 -35.88 -67.33
C THR A 88 102.45 -35.20 -67.76
N ILE A 89 102.49 -34.06 -68.46
CA ILE A 89 101.28 -33.35 -68.92
C ILE A 89 100.48 -34.19 -69.93
N ILE A 90 101.15 -34.90 -70.85
CA ILE A 90 100.49 -35.80 -71.80
C ILE A 90 99.87 -37.00 -71.09
N THR A 91 100.48 -37.48 -69.99
CA THR A 91 99.97 -38.61 -69.20
C THR A 91 98.75 -38.21 -68.38
N ASP A 92 98.80 -37.10 -67.64
CA ASP A 92 97.66 -36.52 -66.91
C ASP A 92 96.44 -36.28 -67.82
N ARG A 93 96.66 -35.71 -69.01
CA ARG A 93 95.59 -35.50 -70.01
C ARG A 93 94.95 -36.81 -70.48
N ILE A 94 95.75 -37.85 -70.69
CA ILE A 94 95.26 -39.18 -71.10
C ILE A 94 94.48 -39.84 -69.97
N GLU A 95 95.05 -39.93 -68.78
CA GLU A 95 94.39 -40.52 -67.61
C GLU A 95 93.08 -39.79 -67.32
N LYS A 96 93.06 -38.45 -67.40
CA LYS A 96 91.85 -37.65 -67.22
C LYS A 96 90.76 -37.92 -68.26
N ILE A 97 91.09 -38.05 -69.55
CA ILE A 97 90.07 -38.29 -70.58
C ILE A 97 89.61 -39.75 -70.64
N GLN A 98 90.48 -40.71 -70.26
CA GLN A 98 90.08 -42.10 -70.05
C GLN A 98 89.14 -42.22 -68.86
N ASN A 99 89.49 -41.65 -67.70
CA ASN A 99 88.59 -41.63 -66.53
C ASN A 99 87.26 -40.94 -66.85
N GLN A 100 87.28 -39.80 -67.56
CA GLN A 100 86.05 -39.11 -67.98
C GLN A 100 85.20 -39.95 -68.95
N TRP A 101 85.83 -40.76 -69.82
CA TRP A 101 85.13 -41.69 -70.70
C TRP A 101 84.46 -42.81 -69.90
N ASP A 102 85.23 -43.46 -69.02
CA ASP A 102 84.76 -44.58 -68.20
C ASP A 102 83.68 -44.14 -67.19
N ASP A 103 83.80 -42.94 -66.62
CA ASP A 103 82.76 -42.27 -65.81
C ASP A 103 81.47 -42.09 -66.61
N VAL A 104 81.53 -41.45 -67.79
CA VAL A 104 80.34 -41.17 -68.62
C VAL A 104 79.69 -42.46 -69.12
N HIS A 105 80.49 -43.43 -69.57
CA HIS A 105 80.03 -44.75 -69.96
C HIS A 105 79.38 -45.50 -68.78
N GLY A 106 80.00 -45.47 -67.59
CA GLY A 106 79.49 -46.10 -66.37
C GLY A 106 78.19 -45.46 -65.87
N TYR A 107 78.10 -44.12 -65.85
CA TYR A 107 76.86 -43.40 -65.54
C TYR A 107 75.75 -43.73 -66.53
N LEU A 108 76.06 -43.79 -67.83
CA LEU A 108 75.10 -44.10 -68.87
C LEU A 108 74.57 -45.53 -68.77
N GLN A 109 75.44 -46.52 -68.57
CA GLN A 109 75.02 -47.91 -68.31
C GLN A 109 74.18 -48.02 -67.03
N SER A 110 74.58 -47.31 -65.96
CA SER A 110 73.82 -47.28 -64.70
C SER A 110 72.43 -46.66 -64.87
N ARG A 111 72.31 -45.56 -65.63
CA ARG A 111 71.02 -44.91 -65.96
C ARG A 111 70.16 -45.80 -66.85
N ILE A 112 70.74 -46.50 -67.82
CA ILE A 112 70.04 -47.51 -68.63
C ILE A 112 69.48 -48.61 -67.74
N GLN A 113 70.27 -49.15 -66.80
CA GLN A 113 69.80 -50.18 -65.87
C GLN A 113 68.66 -49.65 -64.97
N GLN A 114 68.86 -48.48 -64.35
CA GLN A 114 67.85 -47.82 -63.51
C GLN A 114 66.53 -47.61 -64.26
N LEU A 115 66.56 -47.24 -65.54
CA LEU A 115 65.34 -47.04 -66.32
C LEU A 115 64.61 -48.36 -66.64
N HIS A 116 65.31 -49.49 -66.85
CA HIS A 116 64.62 -50.79 -66.98
C HIS A 116 64.02 -51.27 -65.65
N GLU A 117 64.66 -50.96 -64.52
CA GLU A 117 64.11 -51.21 -63.18
C GLU A 117 62.89 -50.33 -62.89
N MET A 118 62.97 -49.03 -63.22
CA MET A 118 61.86 -48.08 -63.16
C MET A 118 60.68 -48.51 -64.03
N LEU A 119 60.95 -49.01 -65.25
CA LEU A 119 59.91 -49.54 -66.15
C LEU A 119 59.18 -50.72 -65.50
N LYS A 120 59.94 -51.70 -64.99
CA LYS A 120 59.39 -52.87 -64.31
C LYS A 120 58.55 -52.49 -63.09
N ASP A 121 59.07 -51.63 -62.23
CA ASP A 121 58.37 -51.20 -61.01
C ASP A 121 57.14 -50.35 -61.34
N SER A 122 57.21 -49.53 -62.39
CA SER A 122 56.08 -48.75 -62.90
C SER A 122 54.96 -49.65 -63.44
N THR A 123 55.29 -50.73 -64.14
CA THR A 123 54.31 -51.74 -64.57
C THR A 123 53.66 -52.41 -63.36
N GLN A 124 54.45 -52.85 -62.37
CA GLN A 124 53.91 -53.46 -61.14
C GLN A 124 53.01 -52.50 -60.35
N TRP A 125 53.32 -51.21 -60.33
CA TRP A 125 52.46 -50.19 -59.73
C TRP A 125 51.17 -50.00 -60.52
N LEU A 126 51.21 -49.98 -61.86
CA LEU A 126 50.01 -49.86 -62.70
C LEU A 126 49.09 -51.08 -62.57
N GLU A 127 49.65 -52.29 -62.47
CA GLU A 127 48.91 -53.53 -62.18
C GLU A 127 48.21 -53.46 -60.80
N ALA A 128 48.96 -53.15 -59.74
CA ALA A 128 48.39 -52.97 -58.39
C ALA A 128 47.37 -51.83 -58.31
N LYS A 129 47.59 -50.73 -59.04
CA LYS A 129 46.66 -49.60 -59.16
C LYS A 129 45.35 -50.04 -59.82
N GLN A 130 45.41 -50.85 -60.87
CA GLN A 130 44.21 -51.35 -61.55
C GLN A 130 43.39 -52.27 -60.64
N GLU A 131 44.04 -53.14 -59.85
CA GLU A 131 43.34 -53.94 -58.83
C GLU A 131 42.69 -53.07 -57.75
N ALA A 132 43.41 -52.06 -57.24
CA ALA A 132 42.90 -51.11 -56.26
C ALA A 132 41.68 -50.33 -56.80
N GLU A 133 41.74 -49.83 -58.04
CA GLU A 133 40.60 -49.18 -58.70
C GLU A 133 39.42 -50.14 -58.89
N GLN A 134 39.67 -51.42 -59.23
CA GLN A 134 38.61 -52.42 -59.37
C GLN A 134 37.87 -52.72 -58.05
N VAL A 135 38.57 -52.77 -56.91
CA VAL A 135 37.89 -52.96 -55.60
C VAL A 135 37.21 -51.68 -55.11
N LEU A 136 37.75 -50.49 -55.45
CA LEU A 136 37.08 -49.21 -55.17
C LEU A 136 35.75 -49.08 -55.91
N GLU A 137 35.66 -49.45 -57.18
CA GLU A 137 34.39 -49.42 -57.92
C GLU A 137 33.37 -50.46 -57.42
N GLN A 138 33.81 -51.67 -57.06
CA GLN A 138 32.95 -52.66 -56.40
C GLN A 138 32.38 -52.15 -55.07
N ALA A 139 33.22 -51.49 -54.27
CA ALA A 139 32.80 -50.88 -53.02
C ALA A 139 31.80 -49.72 -53.24
N LYS A 140 32.07 -48.81 -54.19
CA LYS A 140 31.15 -47.71 -54.56
C LYS A 140 29.78 -48.24 -54.99
N ALA A 141 29.74 -49.20 -55.90
CA ALA A 141 28.49 -49.81 -56.36
C ALA A 141 27.70 -50.45 -55.21
N LYS A 142 28.37 -51.04 -54.22
CA LYS A 142 27.70 -51.54 -52.99
C LYS A 142 27.12 -50.40 -52.16
N LEU A 143 27.89 -49.32 -51.93
CA LEU A 143 27.45 -48.13 -51.19
C LEU A 143 26.28 -47.38 -51.86
N GLU A 144 26.12 -47.51 -53.18
CA GLU A 144 24.99 -46.97 -53.96
C GLU A 144 23.77 -47.91 -53.95
N SER A 145 23.97 -49.22 -53.83
CA SER A 145 22.89 -50.21 -53.70
C SER A 145 22.12 -50.15 -52.38
N TRP A 146 22.62 -49.40 -51.40
CA TRP A 146 22.04 -49.30 -50.06
C TRP A 146 20.75 -48.50 -50.03
N LYS A 147 19.67 -49.16 -49.64
CA LYS A 147 18.38 -48.54 -49.33
C LYS A 147 18.40 -47.82 -47.98
N GLU A 148 17.36 -47.07 -47.68
CA GLU A 148 17.13 -46.51 -46.34
C GLU A 148 17.03 -47.61 -45.26
N ILE A 149 17.20 -47.20 -44.00
CA ILE A 149 17.04 -48.10 -42.85
C ILE A 149 15.54 -48.25 -42.59
N SER A 150 15.01 -49.46 -42.80
CA SER A 150 13.64 -49.83 -42.45
C SER A 150 13.64 -50.47 -41.06
N TYR A 151 12.74 -50.04 -40.18
CA TYR A 151 12.70 -50.45 -38.77
C TYR A 151 11.78 -51.66 -38.53
N THR A 152 11.78 -52.64 -39.46
CA THR A 152 11.23 -53.97 -39.18
C THR A 152 12.34 -54.89 -38.67
N VAL A 153 11.99 -55.84 -37.81
CA VAL A 153 12.95 -56.77 -37.20
C VAL A 153 13.69 -57.58 -38.27
N GLU A 154 12.98 -58.01 -39.30
CA GLU A 154 13.50 -58.82 -40.41
C GLU A 154 14.36 -57.97 -41.36
N ALA A 155 13.93 -56.73 -41.64
CA ALA A 155 14.66 -55.81 -42.50
C ALA A 155 15.98 -55.36 -41.83
N LEU A 156 15.96 -54.96 -40.56
CA LEU A 156 17.17 -54.60 -39.82
C LEU A 156 18.13 -55.79 -39.67
N LYS A 157 17.63 -56.98 -39.32
CA LYS A 157 18.47 -58.19 -39.25
C LYS A 157 19.12 -58.49 -40.60
N LYS A 158 18.37 -58.39 -41.70
CA LYS A 158 18.89 -58.59 -43.06
C LYS A 158 19.93 -57.54 -43.46
N GLN A 159 19.63 -56.24 -43.28
CA GLN A 159 20.60 -55.18 -43.59
C GLN A 159 21.87 -55.30 -42.75
N ASN A 160 21.76 -55.71 -41.48
CA ASN A 160 22.91 -55.96 -40.61
C ASN A 160 23.74 -57.18 -41.05
N THR A 161 23.13 -58.29 -41.48
CA THR A 161 23.90 -59.44 -42.01
C THR A 161 24.54 -59.14 -43.36
N GLU A 162 23.86 -58.41 -44.25
CA GLU A 162 24.41 -57.93 -45.52
C GLU A 162 25.60 -56.97 -45.30
N LEU A 163 25.50 -56.04 -44.33
CA LEU A 163 26.59 -55.14 -43.98
C LEU A 163 27.76 -55.88 -43.30
N LYS A 164 27.50 -56.74 -42.31
CA LYS A 164 28.55 -57.56 -41.66
C LYS A 164 29.28 -58.49 -42.63
N GLN A 165 28.66 -58.84 -43.75
CA GLN A 165 29.31 -59.54 -44.85
C GLN A 165 30.16 -58.58 -45.70
N PHE A 166 29.64 -57.41 -46.09
CA PHE A 166 30.41 -56.38 -46.78
C PHE A 166 31.62 -55.88 -45.98
N SER A 167 31.53 -55.73 -44.66
CA SER A 167 32.68 -55.37 -43.81
C SER A 167 33.77 -56.46 -43.77
N LYS A 168 33.49 -57.71 -44.20
CA LYS A 168 34.54 -58.71 -44.47
C LYS A 168 35.17 -58.51 -45.84
N GLU A 169 34.36 -58.21 -46.87
CA GLU A 169 34.83 -57.88 -48.23
C GLU A 169 35.78 -56.66 -48.18
N ILE A 170 35.41 -55.60 -47.46
CA ILE A 170 36.28 -54.43 -47.19
C ILE A 170 37.60 -54.82 -46.51
N ARG A 171 37.57 -55.69 -45.49
CA ARG A 171 38.78 -56.20 -44.82
C ARG A 171 39.66 -57.10 -45.69
N GLN A 172 39.13 -57.66 -46.77
CA GLN A 172 39.92 -58.41 -47.76
C GLN A 172 40.55 -57.44 -48.77
N TRP A 173 39.77 -56.50 -49.30
CA TRP A 173 40.23 -55.49 -50.27
C TRP A 173 41.22 -54.47 -49.70
N GLN A 174 41.26 -54.29 -48.38
CA GLN A 174 42.33 -53.59 -47.66
C GLN A 174 43.73 -54.01 -48.14
N MET A 175 43.93 -55.29 -48.45
CA MET A 175 45.21 -55.82 -48.93
C MET A 175 45.60 -55.27 -50.32
N ASN A 176 44.64 -55.05 -51.23
CA ASN A 176 44.93 -54.44 -52.53
C ASN A 176 45.36 -52.98 -52.38
N ILE A 177 44.78 -52.26 -51.40
CA ILE A 177 45.15 -50.88 -51.08
C ILE A 177 46.54 -50.82 -50.42
N GLU A 178 46.89 -51.78 -49.56
CA GLU A 178 48.24 -51.90 -49.00
C GLU A 178 49.29 -52.22 -50.07
N VAL A 179 49.00 -53.14 -51.00
CA VAL A 179 49.94 -53.48 -52.10
C VAL A 179 50.22 -52.30 -53.03
N VAL A 180 49.19 -51.55 -53.48
CA VAL A 180 49.45 -50.36 -54.32
C VAL A 180 50.22 -49.27 -53.56
N ASN A 181 49.97 -49.12 -52.25
CA ASN A 181 50.72 -48.21 -51.40
C ASN A 181 52.19 -48.62 -51.25
N ASP A 182 52.49 -49.89 -51.01
CA ASP A 182 53.86 -50.40 -50.88
C ASP A 182 54.67 -50.23 -52.18
N VAL A 183 54.08 -50.54 -53.33
CA VAL A 183 54.76 -50.35 -54.63
C VAL A 183 54.89 -48.87 -54.99
N ALA A 184 53.89 -48.03 -54.65
CA ALA A 184 54.02 -46.57 -54.77
C ALA A 184 55.17 -46.04 -53.89
N LEU A 185 55.22 -46.41 -52.61
CA LEU A 185 56.29 -46.02 -51.68
C LEU A 185 57.68 -46.49 -52.15
N LYS A 186 57.76 -47.65 -52.83
CA LYS A 186 58.97 -48.07 -53.54
C LYS A 186 59.34 -47.05 -54.63
N LEU A 187 58.42 -46.74 -55.54
CA LEU A 187 58.66 -45.80 -56.65
C LEU A 187 59.11 -44.41 -56.15
N LEU A 188 58.42 -43.85 -55.16
CA LEU A 188 58.72 -42.53 -54.60
C LEU A 188 60.11 -42.47 -53.95
N ARG A 189 60.56 -43.55 -53.33
CA ARG A 189 61.88 -43.65 -52.69
C ARG A 189 62.99 -43.84 -53.71
N ASP A 190 62.87 -44.87 -54.54
CA ASP A 190 63.97 -45.38 -55.39
C ASP A 190 64.20 -44.53 -56.65
N TYR A 191 63.19 -43.74 -57.07
CA TYR A 191 63.26 -42.87 -58.27
C TYR A 191 63.05 -41.38 -57.96
N SER A 192 63.33 -40.94 -56.72
CA SER A 192 63.20 -39.55 -56.22
C SER A 192 64.03 -38.47 -56.95
N ALA A 193 64.82 -38.84 -57.96
CA ALA A 193 65.54 -37.90 -58.85
C ALA A 193 64.75 -37.51 -60.11
N ASP A 194 63.70 -38.27 -60.44
CA ASP A 194 62.79 -38.14 -61.59
C ASP A 194 61.46 -37.46 -61.17
N ASP A 195 60.45 -37.33 -62.04
CA ASP A 195 59.15 -36.74 -61.64
C ASP A 195 58.19 -37.82 -61.10
N THR A 196 58.02 -37.82 -59.78
CA THR A 196 57.20 -38.76 -59.01
C THR A 196 55.73 -38.38 -58.88
N ARG A 197 55.33 -37.15 -59.26
CA ARG A 197 54.01 -36.56 -58.94
C ARG A 197 52.82 -37.37 -59.46
N LYS A 198 53.00 -38.07 -60.58
CA LYS A 198 51.98 -38.95 -61.18
C LYS A 198 51.62 -40.10 -60.24
N VAL A 199 52.61 -40.66 -59.55
CA VAL A 199 52.44 -41.72 -58.55
C VAL A 199 51.78 -41.17 -57.28
N GLU A 200 52.32 -40.05 -56.76
CA GLU A 200 51.81 -39.36 -55.57
C GLU A 200 50.31 -39.06 -55.68
N LEU A 201 49.90 -38.31 -56.71
CA LEU A 201 48.52 -37.86 -56.90
C LEU A 201 47.53 -39.02 -57.08
N MET A 202 47.93 -40.08 -57.79
CA MET A 202 47.07 -41.24 -58.04
C MET A 202 46.90 -42.10 -56.79
N THR A 203 47.97 -42.31 -56.02
CA THR A 203 47.94 -43.04 -54.75
C THR A 203 47.16 -42.27 -53.68
N ASP A 204 47.34 -40.94 -53.58
CA ASP A 204 46.55 -40.08 -52.67
C ASP A 204 45.05 -40.14 -53.00
N ASN A 205 44.68 -40.11 -54.29
CA ASN A 205 43.29 -40.23 -54.72
C ASN A 205 42.67 -41.60 -54.38
N ILE A 206 43.44 -42.69 -54.51
CA ILE A 206 43.02 -44.03 -54.09
C ILE A 206 42.78 -44.07 -52.58
N ASN A 207 43.74 -43.56 -51.77
CA ASN A 207 43.63 -43.54 -50.32
C ASN A 207 42.48 -42.65 -49.83
N ALA A 208 42.26 -41.47 -50.42
CA ALA A 208 41.14 -40.59 -50.08
C ALA A 208 39.78 -41.23 -50.41
N THR A 209 39.69 -41.94 -51.55
CA THR A 209 38.48 -42.70 -51.92
C THR A 209 38.24 -43.85 -50.93
N TRP A 210 39.29 -44.61 -50.59
CA TRP A 210 39.20 -45.72 -49.63
C TRP A 210 38.82 -45.28 -48.22
N ALA A 211 39.39 -44.18 -47.74
CA ALA A 211 39.01 -43.59 -46.44
C ALA A 211 37.54 -43.13 -46.42
N THR A 212 37.06 -42.55 -47.52
CA THR A 212 35.65 -42.15 -47.67
C THR A 212 34.70 -43.35 -47.67
N ILE A 213 35.09 -44.45 -48.32
CA ILE A 213 34.34 -45.72 -48.33
C ILE A 213 34.26 -46.30 -46.91
N ASN A 214 35.40 -46.44 -46.23
CA ASN A 214 35.45 -46.98 -44.86
C ASN A 214 34.61 -46.14 -43.88
N LYS A 215 34.71 -44.80 -43.97
CA LYS A 215 33.87 -43.90 -43.17
C LYS A 215 32.37 -44.19 -43.40
N ARG A 216 31.91 -44.27 -44.65
CA ARG A 216 30.49 -44.57 -44.95
C ARG A 216 30.06 -45.97 -44.47
N VAL A 217 30.98 -46.93 -44.41
CA VAL A 217 30.73 -48.26 -43.80
C VAL A 217 30.52 -48.14 -42.30
N SER A 218 31.46 -47.54 -41.56
CA SER A 218 31.32 -47.39 -40.10
C SER A 218 30.12 -46.53 -39.69
N GLU A 219 29.80 -45.47 -40.46
CA GLU A 219 28.58 -44.67 -40.26
C GLU A 219 27.30 -45.51 -40.43
N ARG A 220 27.26 -46.43 -41.42
CA ARG A 220 26.12 -47.33 -41.63
C ARG A 220 26.06 -48.47 -40.61
N GLU A 221 27.21 -48.95 -40.14
CA GLU A 221 27.28 -49.95 -39.05
C GLU A 221 26.69 -49.37 -37.76
N ALA A 222 27.14 -48.19 -37.34
CA ALA A 222 26.62 -47.50 -36.16
C ALA A 222 25.13 -47.15 -36.29
N ALA A 223 24.68 -46.71 -37.47
CA ALA A 223 23.26 -46.40 -37.71
C ALA A 223 22.36 -47.64 -37.65
N LEU A 224 22.80 -48.80 -38.16
CA LEU A 224 22.05 -50.05 -38.05
C LEU A 224 22.06 -50.64 -36.64
N GLU A 225 23.16 -50.50 -35.89
CA GLU A 225 23.23 -50.92 -34.50
C GLU A 225 22.31 -50.08 -33.60
N SER A 226 22.34 -48.74 -33.76
CA SER A 226 21.41 -47.83 -33.08
C SER A 226 19.95 -48.10 -33.45
N ALA A 227 19.64 -48.38 -34.72
CA ALA A 227 18.28 -48.74 -35.14
C ALA A 227 17.78 -50.06 -34.54
N LEU A 228 18.67 -51.05 -34.38
CA LEU A 228 18.35 -52.33 -33.75
C LEU A 228 18.10 -52.20 -32.25
N LEU A 229 18.93 -51.42 -31.54
CA LEU A 229 18.74 -51.13 -30.12
C LEU A 229 17.43 -50.38 -29.89
N MET A 230 17.19 -49.28 -30.63
CA MET A 230 15.96 -48.50 -30.50
C MET A 230 14.70 -49.34 -30.78
N LEU A 231 14.71 -50.21 -31.80
CA LEU A 231 13.56 -51.07 -32.08
C LEU A 231 13.33 -52.11 -30.96
N GLN A 232 14.39 -52.62 -30.33
CA GLN A 232 14.28 -53.56 -29.21
C GLN A 232 13.78 -52.88 -27.93
N GLU A 233 14.30 -51.69 -27.63
CA GLU A 233 13.91 -50.89 -26.46
C GLU A 233 12.48 -50.36 -26.59
N PHE A 234 12.08 -49.89 -27.78
CA PHE A 234 10.75 -49.35 -28.06
C PHE A 234 9.61 -50.30 -27.65
N TYR A 235 9.63 -51.57 -28.07
CA TYR A 235 8.54 -52.51 -27.73
C TYR A 235 8.52 -52.83 -26.23
N LEU A 236 9.69 -52.95 -25.60
CA LEU A 236 9.80 -53.21 -24.17
C LEU A 236 9.29 -52.01 -23.33
N ASP A 237 9.64 -50.79 -23.71
CA ASP A 237 9.25 -49.58 -23.00
C ASP A 237 7.79 -49.19 -23.28
N LEU A 238 7.26 -49.48 -24.47
CA LEU A 238 5.82 -49.40 -24.76
C LEU A 238 5.02 -50.32 -23.84
N GLU A 239 5.54 -51.52 -23.52
CA GLU A 239 4.86 -52.47 -22.63
C GLU A 239 4.95 -52.07 -21.16
N LYS A 240 6.13 -51.59 -20.69
CA LYS A 240 6.26 -50.97 -19.37
C LYS A 240 5.33 -49.76 -19.21
N PHE A 241 5.30 -48.86 -20.19
CA PHE A 241 4.50 -47.64 -20.15
C PHE A 241 3.00 -47.96 -20.14
N LEU A 242 2.54 -48.91 -20.96
CA LEU A 242 1.14 -49.34 -20.96
C LEU A 242 0.74 -50.07 -19.65
N ALA A 243 1.67 -50.73 -18.97
CA ALA A 243 1.45 -51.29 -17.64
C ALA A 243 1.31 -50.18 -16.58
N TRP A 244 2.31 -49.30 -16.45
CA TRP A 244 2.27 -48.15 -15.53
C TRP A 244 1.03 -47.27 -15.78
N LEU A 245 0.68 -47.00 -17.04
CA LEU A 245 -0.50 -46.21 -17.41
C LEU A 245 -1.80 -46.84 -16.87
N THR A 246 -1.85 -48.17 -16.71
CA THR A 246 -2.98 -48.89 -16.12
C THR A 246 -3.03 -48.75 -14.59
N GLU A 247 -1.87 -48.72 -13.94
CA GLU A 247 -1.73 -48.49 -12.49
C GLU A 247 -2.05 -47.03 -12.14
N ALA A 248 -1.52 -46.07 -12.90
CA ALA A 248 -1.80 -44.64 -12.77
C ALA A 248 -3.27 -44.30 -13.08
N GLU A 249 -3.88 -44.91 -14.11
CA GLU A 249 -5.33 -44.80 -14.35
C GLU A 249 -6.16 -45.36 -13.19
N THR A 250 -5.74 -46.48 -12.59
CA THR A 250 -6.43 -47.08 -11.44
C THR A 250 -6.37 -46.16 -10.23
N THR A 251 -5.19 -45.61 -9.93
CA THR A 251 -4.98 -44.61 -8.88
C THR A 251 -5.81 -43.34 -9.13
N ALA A 252 -5.81 -42.82 -10.36
CA ALA A 252 -6.63 -41.67 -10.75
C ALA A 252 -8.15 -41.94 -10.62
N ASN A 253 -8.62 -43.16 -10.91
CA ASN A 253 -10.02 -43.53 -10.71
C ASN A 253 -10.37 -43.57 -9.22
N VAL A 254 -9.54 -44.19 -8.38
CA VAL A 254 -9.73 -44.25 -6.92
C VAL A 254 -9.74 -42.85 -6.29
N LEU A 255 -8.80 -41.98 -6.69
CA LEU A 255 -8.77 -40.59 -6.24
C LEU A 255 -9.99 -39.80 -6.73
N GLN A 256 -10.46 -40.00 -7.96
CA GLN A 256 -11.66 -39.35 -8.49
C GLN A 256 -12.91 -39.80 -7.72
N ASP A 257 -13.07 -41.08 -7.42
CA ASP A 257 -14.23 -41.60 -6.68
C ASP A 257 -14.18 -41.33 -5.18
N ALA A 258 -12.99 -41.11 -4.61
CA ALA A 258 -12.84 -40.53 -3.28
C ALA A 258 -13.26 -39.05 -3.29
N THR A 259 -12.72 -38.26 -4.22
CA THR A 259 -13.02 -36.82 -4.37
C THR A 259 -14.49 -36.52 -4.69
N ARG A 260 -15.21 -37.46 -5.33
CA ARG A 260 -16.66 -37.33 -5.63
C ARG A 260 -17.58 -37.67 -4.46
N LYS A 261 -17.10 -38.35 -3.42
CA LYS A 261 -17.92 -38.65 -2.24
C LYS A 261 -17.95 -37.39 -1.39
N GLU A 262 -19.13 -36.77 -1.29
CA GLU A 262 -19.38 -35.53 -0.55
C GLU A 262 -18.79 -35.59 0.88
N LYS A 263 -19.06 -36.69 1.59
CA LYS A 263 -18.53 -37.06 2.91
C LYS A 263 -17.01 -37.19 3.03
N THR A 264 -16.30 -37.24 1.91
CA THR A 264 -14.83 -37.28 1.83
C THR A 264 -14.25 -35.88 1.66
N LEU A 265 -15.04 -34.92 1.16
CA LEU A 265 -14.70 -33.50 1.07
C LEU A 265 -15.09 -32.71 2.33
N GLU A 266 -16.03 -33.23 3.12
CA GLU A 266 -16.42 -32.70 4.44
C GLU A 266 -15.26 -32.73 5.47
N ASP A 267 -14.31 -33.67 5.35
CA ASP A 267 -13.14 -33.76 6.24
C ASP A 267 -11.92 -32.96 5.69
N PRO A 268 -11.48 -31.87 6.35
CA PRO A 268 -10.31 -31.11 5.94
C PRO A 268 -9.00 -31.91 5.95
N GLN A 269 -8.93 -33.05 6.67
CA GLN A 269 -7.77 -33.95 6.66
C GLN A 269 -7.79 -34.87 5.45
N MET A 270 -8.89 -35.58 5.18
CA MET A 270 -9.02 -36.41 4.00
C MET A 270 -8.81 -35.62 2.70
N VAL A 271 -9.28 -34.37 2.63
CA VAL A 271 -8.96 -33.46 1.51
C VAL A 271 -7.46 -33.20 1.36
N ARG A 272 -6.71 -33.03 2.47
CA ARG A 272 -5.25 -32.87 2.43
C ARG A 272 -4.52 -34.14 2.02
N GLU A 273 -4.97 -35.31 2.49
CA GLU A 273 -4.37 -36.60 2.13
C GLU A 273 -4.64 -36.93 0.65
N LEU A 274 -5.86 -36.68 0.15
CA LEU A 274 -6.18 -36.77 -1.28
C LEU A 274 -5.37 -35.76 -2.11
N MET A 275 -5.14 -34.53 -1.62
CA MET A 275 -4.30 -33.55 -2.29
C MET A 275 -2.84 -34.01 -2.38
N LYS A 276 -2.32 -34.67 -1.33
CA LYS A 276 -0.99 -35.26 -1.35
C LYS A 276 -0.91 -36.45 -2.31
N GLN A 277 -1.86 -37.39 -2.25
CA GLN A 277 -1.90 -38.54 -3.18
C GLN A 277 -2.10 -38.10 -4.64
N TRP A 278 -2.81 -36.99 -4.86
CA TRP A 278 -2.87 -36.33 -6.17
C TRP A 278 -1.52 -35.71 -6.58
N GLN A 279 -0.77 -35.08 -5.66
CA GLN A 279 0.59 -34.58 -5.94
C GLN A 279 1.57 -35.72 -6.26
N ASP A 280 1.50 -36.82 -5.52
CA ASP A 280 2.31 -38.02 -5.74
C ASP A 280 2.03 -38.60 -7.15
N LEU A 281 0.75 -38.79 -7.52
CA LEU A 281 0.32 -39.19 -8.88
C LEU A 281 0.74 -38.18 -9.97
N GLN A 282 0.66 -36.89 -9.70
CA GLN A 282 1.04 -35.86 -10.66
C GLN A 282 2.56 -35.88 -10.92
N ALA A 283 3.37 -36.10 -9.88
CA ALA A 283 4.82 -36.27 -10.02
C ALA A 283 5.17 -37.53 -10.85
N GLU A 284 4.43 -38.63 -10.70
CA GLU A 284 4.59 -39.80 -11.58
C GLU A 284 4.24 -39.49 -13.04
N ILE A 285 3.14 -38.76 -13.29
CA ILE A 285 2.74 -38.33 -14.64
C ILE A 285 3.82 -37.43 -15.26
N ASP A 286 4.34 -36.47 -14.50
CA ASP A 286 5.38 -35.57 -15.01
C ASP A 286 6.68 -36.34 -15.31
N ALA A 287 7.08 -37.28 -14.44
CA ALA A 287 8.25 -38.15 -14.68
C ALA A 287 8.12 -39.07 -15.91
N HIS A 288 6.90 -39.51 -16.26
CA HIS A 288 6.65 -40.35 -17.44
C HIS A 288 6.40 -39.55 -18.73
N THR A 289 6.39 -38.21 -18.69
CA THR A 289 6.09 -37.37 -19.86
C THR A 289 7.16 -37.48 -20.96
N ASP A 290 8.44 -37.55 -20.61
CA ASP A 290 9.52 -37.73 -21.60
C ASP A 290 9.50 -39.13 -22.23
N ILE A 291 9.12 -40.15 -21.44
CA ILE A 291 8.94 -41.53 -21.92
C ILE A 291 7.79 -41.59 -22.93
N PHE A 292 6.67 -40.95 -22.63
CA PHE A 292 5.54 -40.82 -23.56
C PHE A 292 5.97 -40.19 -24.89
N HIS A 293 6.70 -39.07 -24.86
CA HIS A 293 7.14 -38.38 -26.08
C HIS A 293 8.15 -39.18 -26.90
N ASN A 294 9.08 -39.88 -26.24
CA ASN A 294 10.03 -40.79 -26.88
C ASN A 294 9.30 -41.95 -27.60
N LEU A 295 8.32 -42.57 -26.92
CA LEU A 295 7.50 -43.65 -27.48
C LEU A 295 6.63 -43.19 -28.65
N ASP A 296 6.01 -42.02 -28.60
CA ASP A 296 5.25 -41.50 -29.75
C ASP A 296 6.20 -41.19 -30.92
N GLU A 297 7.30 -40.45 -30.72
CA GLU A 297 8.21 -40.09 -31.81
C GLU A 297 8.85 -41.32 -32.49
N ASN A 298 9.30 -42.30 -31.71
CA ASN A 298 9.90 -43.53 -32.23
C ASN A 298 8.84 -44.49 -32.80
N GLY A 299 7.66 -44.58 -32.19
CA GLY A 299 6.51 -45.30 -32.74
C GLY A 299 6.13 -44.78 -34.13
N GLN A 300 6.09 -43.46 -34.31
CA GLN A 300 5.84 -42.81 -35.61
C GLN A 300 6.97 -43.05 -36.63
N LYS A 301 8.24 -43.17 -36.20
CA LYS A 301 9.35 -43.58 -37.10
C LYS A 301 9.19 -45.01 -37.59
N ILE A 302 8.89 -45.93 -36.67
CA ILE A 302 8.72 -47.36 -36.96
C ILE A 302 7.51 -47.56 -37.90
N LEU A 303 6.37 -46.91 -37.59
CA LEU A 303 5.16 -46.92 -38.40
C LEU A 303 5.41 -46.53 -39.85
N ARG A 304 6.13 -45.43 -40.11
CA ARG A 304 6.49 -44.98 -41.47
C ARG A 304 7.30 -46.02 -42.25
N SER A 305 8.07 -46.87 -41.57
CA SER A 305 8.85 -47.93 -42.21
C SER A 305 8.09 -49.25 -42.42
N LEU A 306 6.86 -49.35 -41.89
CA LEU A 306 5.95 -50.49 -41.99
C LEU A 306 4.80 -50.24 -42.99
N GLU A 307 4.82 -49.14 -43.74
CA GLU A 307 3.70 -48.68 -44.58
C GLU A 307 3.14 -49.79 -45.50
N GLY A 308 1.82 -49.99 -45.44
CA GLY A 308 1.10 -51.03 -46.20
C GLY A 308 1.06 -52.43 -45.57
N SER A 309 1.70 -52.66 -44.41
CA SER A 309 1.63 -53.93 -43.67
C SER A 309 0.48 -54.00 -42.65
N GLU A 310 0.09 -55.21 -42.24
CA GLU A 310 -0.83 -55.40 -41.10
C GLU A 310 -0.19 -54.96 -39.77
N ASP A 311 1.14 -55.09 -39.64
CA ASP A 311 1.90 -54.67 -38.45
C ASP A 311 1.85 -53.15 -38.25
N ALA A 312 1.83 -52.34 -39.32
CA ALA A 312 1.57 -50.90 -39.22
C ALA A 312 0.19 -50.62 -38.62
N VAL A 313 -0.86 -51.35 -39.05
CA VAL A 313 -2.22 -51.17 -38.55
C VAL A 313 -2.33 -51.60 -37.07
N LEU A 314 -1.60 -52.64 -36.66
CA LEU A 314 -1.53 -53.06 -35.27
C LEU A 314 -0.76 -52.05 -34.39
N LEU A 315 0.39 -51.56 -34.86
CA LEU A 315 1.20 -50.57 -34.17
C LEU A 315 0.45 -49.23 -34.01
N GLN A 316 -0.18 -48.74 -35.08
CA GLN A 316 -1.02 -47.54 -35.06
C GLN A 316 -2.09 -47.64 -33.97
N ARG A 317 -2.81 -48.77 -33.89
CA ARG A 317 -3.83 -49.01 -32.85
C ARG A 317 -3.25 -49.03 -31.42
N ARG A 318 -2.02 -49.52 -31.22
CA ARG A 318 -1.34 -49.45 -29.91
C ARG A 318 -0.99 -48.01 -29.54
N LEU A 319 -0.46 -47.23 -30.49
CA LEU A 319 -0.10 -45.82 -30.29
C LEU A 319 -1.34 -44.94 -30.06
N ASP A 320 -2.40 -45.11 -30.85
CA ASP A 320 -3.68 -44.39 -30.65
C ASP A 320 -4.29 -44.68 -29.27
N ASN A 321 -4.23 -45.94 -28.83
CA ASN A 321 -4.71 -46.31 -27.49
C ASN A 321 -3.86 -45.68 -26.38
N MET A 322 -2.53 -45.69 -26.51
CA MET A 322 -1.60 -45.03 -25.59
C MET A 322 -1.88 -43.52 -25.50
N ASN A 323 -1.96 -42.86 -26.65
CA ASN A 323 -2.15 -41.41 -26.77
C ASN A 323 -3.52 -40.96 -26.22
N PHE A 324 -4.58 -41.74 -26.48
CA PHE A 324 -5.90 -41.50 -25.89
C PHE A 324 -5.91 -41.66 -24.37
N ARG A 325 -5.37 -42.78 -23.86
CA ARG A 325 -5.33 -43.08 -22.42
C ARG A 325 -4.50 -42.05 -21.63
N TRP A 326 -3.34 -41.68 -22.15
CA TRP A 326 -2.49 -40.62 -21.60
C TRP A 326 -3.23 -39.27 -21.50
N SER A 327 -3.94 -38.88 -22.55
CA SER A 327 -4.75 -37.66 -22.57
C SER A 327 -5.85 -37.68 -21.50
N GLU A 328 -6.61 -38.77 -21.40
CA GLU A 328 -7.66 -38.92 -20.39
C GLU A 328 -7.10 -39.03 -18.96
N LEU A 329 -5.92 -39.63 -18.75
CA LEU A 329 -5.25 -39.64 -17.44
C LEU A 329 -4.88 -38.22 -16.98
N ARG A 330 -4.22 -37.43 -17.84
CA ARG A 330 -3.85 -36.04 -17.52
C ARG A 330 -5.08 -35.17 -17.25
N LYS A 331 -6.14 -35.36 -18.03
CA LYS A 331 -7.45 -34.71 -17.85
C LYS A 331 -8.14 -35.14 -16.54
N LYS A 332 -8.06 -36.41 -16.14
CA LYS A 332 -8.54 -36.89 -14.82
C LYS A 332 -7.76 -36.22 -13.69
N SER A 333 -6.42 -36.18 -13.75
CA SER A 333 -5.57 -35.49 -12.77
C SER A 333 -5.98 -34.03 -12.59
N LEU A 334 -6.12 -33.28 -13.69
CA LEU A 334 -6.53 -31.87 -13.66
C LEU A 334 -7.91 -31.67 -13.00
N ASN A 335 -8.87 -32.54 -13.28
CA ASN A 335 -10.19 -32.49 -12.68
C ASN A 335 -10.17 -32.81 -11.18
N ILE A 336 -9.38 -33.80 -10.74
CA ILE A 336 -9.18 -34.14 -9.32
C ILE A 336 -8.64 -32.93 -8.57
N ARG A 337 -7.58 -32.30 -9.07
CA ARG A 337 -7.00 -31.08 -8.50
C ARG A 337 -8.05 -29.98 -8.32
N SER A 338 -8.81 -29.68 -9.38
CA SER A 338 -9.82 -28.62 -9.38
C SER A 338 -10.90 -28.81 -8.31
N HIS A 339 -11.32 -30.06 -8.04
CA HIS A 339 -12.28 -30.35 -6.97
C HIS A 339 -11.67 -30.22 -5.55
N LEU A 340 -10.42 -30.69 -5.35
CA LEU A 340 -9.74 -30.60 -4.05
C LEU A 340 -9.36 -29.15 -3.68
N GLU A 341 -8.95 -28.36 -4.68
CA GLU A 341 -8.69 -26.92 -4.56
C GLU A 341 -9.97 -26.17 -4.16
N ALA A 342 -11.12 -26.49 -4.78
CA ALA A 342 -12.40 -25.84 -4.51
C ALA A 342 -12.91 -26.05 -3.05
N SER A 343 -12.85 -27.28 -2.52
CA SER A 343 -13.17 -27.55 -1.10
C SER A 343 -12.22 -26.80 -0.15
N THR A 344 -10.92 -26.85 -0.45
CA THR A 344 -9.88 -26.19 0.36
C THR A 344 -10.03 -24.67 0.43
N ASP A 345 -10.68 -24.05 -0.56
CA ASP A 345 -10.93 -22.61 -0.58
C ASP A 345 -12.17 -22.17 0.22
N GLN A 346 -13.16 -23.05 0.40
CA GLN A 346 -14.40 -22.72 1.11
C GLN A 346 -14.14 -22.38 2.58
N TRP A 347 -13.40 -23.23 3.31
CA TRP A 347 -13.13 -22.99 4.73
C TRP A 347 -12.21 -21.78 4.97
N LYS A 348 -11.26 -21.50 4.06
CA LYS A 348 -10.40 -20.31 4.13
C LYS A 348 -11.23 -19.02 4.08
N ARG A 349 -12.22 -18.96 3.18
CA ARG A 349 -13.12 -17.80 3.02
C ARG A 349 -13.96 -17.57 4.28
N LEU A 350 -14.44 -18.65 4.91
CA LEU A 350 -15.13 -18.56 6.21
C LEU A 350 -14.20 -18.06 7.32
N HIS A 351 -12.98 -18.61 7.42
CA HIS A 351 -11.99 -18.20 8.42
C HIS A 351 -11.64 -16.70 8.31
N LEU A 352 -11.40 -16.21 7.09
CA LEU A 352 -11.12 -14.79 6.84
C LEU A 352 -12.32 -13.90 7.18
N SER A 353 -13.52 -14.28 6.75
CA SER A 353 -14.77 -13.55 7.07
C SER A 353 -14.99 -13.42 8.59
N LEU A 354 -14.76 -14.49 9.37
CA LEU A 354 -14.83 -14.43 10.83
C LEU A 354 -13.76 -13.52 11.44
N GLN A 355 -12.53 -13.48 10.89
CA GLN A 355 -11.48 -12.57 11.35
C GLN A 355 -11.80 -11.10 11.04
N GLU A 356 -12.35 -10.80 9.86
CA GLU A 356 -12.82 -9.46 9.51
C GLU A 356 -13.95 -8.99 10.43
N LEU A 357 -14.90 -9.88 10.77
CA LEU A 357 -15.96 -9.58 11.73
C LEU A 357 -15.42 -9.35 13.15
N LEU A 358 -14.48 -10.17 13.64
CA LEU A 358 -13.85 -9.96 14.96
C LEU A 358 -13.10 -8.62 15.04
N ALA A 359 -12.34 -8.27 14.00
CA ALA A 359 -11.63 -6.99 13.93
C ALA A 359 -12.62 -5.79 13.91
N TRP A 360 -13.73 -5.91 13.19
CA TRP A 360 -14.78 -4.88 13.17
C TRP A 360 -15.51 -4.76 14.52
N LEU A 361 -15.81 -5.88 15.18
CA LEU A 361 -16.42 -5.90 16.51
C LEU A 361 -15.52 -5.24 17.55
N GLN A 362 -14.23 -5.54 17.55
CA GLN A 362 -13.26 -4.90 18.44
C GLN A 362 -13.18 -3.38 18.19
N LEU A 363 -13.12 -2.96 16.91
CA LEU A 363 -13.09 -1.54 16.54
C LEU A 363 -14.34 -0.80 17.04
N LYS A 364 -15.54 -1.39 16.92
CA LYS A 364 -16.79 -0.79 17.42
C LYS A 364 -16.92 -0.82 18.93
N GLU A 365 -16.37 -1.83 19.60
CA GLU A 365 -16.26 -1.85 21.07
C GLU A 365 -15.33 -0.72 21.57
N ASP A 366 -14.23 -0.44 20.86
CA ASP A 366 -13.31 0.65 21.20
C ASP A 366 -13.89 2.05 20.85
N GLU A 367 -14.66 2.19 19.76
CA GLU A 367 -15.47 3.40 19.50
C GLU A 367 -16.51 3.65 20.61
N LEU A 368 -17.17 2.61 21.13
CA LEU A 368 -18.18 2.74 22.17
C LEU A 368 -17.58 3.23 23.49
N LYS A 369 -16.40 2.72 23.87
CA LYS A 369 -15.66 3.19 25.06
C LYS A 369 -15.30 4.68 24.97
N GLN A 370 -14.97 5.17 23.78
CA GLN A 370 -14.62 6.57 23.53
C GLN A 370 -15.79 7.56 23.69
N GLN A 371 -17.03 7.08 23.80
CA GLN A 371 -18.20 7.96 24.03
C GLN A 371 -18.31 8.45 25.48
N ALA A 372 -17.66 7.76 26.44
CA ALA A 372 -17.65 8.13 27.85
C ALA A 372 -16.58 9.18 28.18
N PRO A 373 -16.77 10.05 29.20
CA PRO A 373 -17.89 10.10 30.16
C PRO A 373 -19.16 10.79 29.62
N ILE A 374 -20.25 10.73 30.38
CA ILE A 374 -21.50 11.46 30.10
C ILE A 374 -21.26 12.96 30.28
N GLY A 375 -21.82 13.78 29.38
CA GLY A 375 -21.75 15.25 29.45
C GLY A 375 -22.45 15.86 30.67
N GLY A 376 -21.99 17.04 31.08
CA GLY A 376 -22.49 17.77 32.26
C GLY A 376 -23.65 18.73 32.00
N ASP A 377 -24.14 18.80 30.76
CA ASP A 377 -25.17 19.72 30.29
C ASP A 377 -26.03 19.09 29.19
N LEU A 378 -27.26 19.59 29.05
CA LEU A 378 -28.27 19.05 28.13
C LEU A 378 -27.80 19.06 26.65
N PRO A 379 -27.18 20.14 26.11
CA PRO A 379 -26.65 20.13 24.74
C PRO A 379 -25.58 19.05 24.50
N THR A 380 -24.66 18.84 25.44
CA THR A 380 -23.59 17.85 25.30
C THR A 380 -24.13 16.42 25.32
N VAL A 381 -25.05 16.10 26.24
CA VAL A 381 -25.66 14.76 26.29
C VAL A 381 -26.59 14.52 25.10
N GLN A 382 -27.31 15.55 24.61
CA GLN A 382 -28.11 15.42 23.39
C GLN A 382 -27.23 15.10 22.18
N LYS A 383 -26.07 15.76 22.04
CA LYS A 383 -25.08 15.45 21.00
C LYS A 383 -24.54 14.01 21.15
N GLN A 384 -24.31 13.53 22.37
CA GLN A 384 -23.93 12.12 22.61
C GLN A 384 -25.05 11.15 22.18
N ASN A 385 -26.33 11.47 22.43
CA ASN A 385 -27.46 10.67 21.95
C ASN A 385 -27.48 10.56 20.42
N ASP A 386 -27.29 11.66 19.69
CA ASP A 386 -27.32 11.63 18.22
C ASP A 386 -26.09 10.95 17.58
N VAL A 387 -24.93 11.00 18.25
CA VAL A 387 -23.78 10.13 17.91
C VAL A 387 -24.11 8.65 18.16
N HIS A 388 -24.69 8.31 19.32
CA HIS A 388 -24.99 6.92 19.65
C HIS A 388 -26.13 6.33 18.81
N ARG A 389 -27.12 7.14 18.42
CA ARG A 389 -28.15 6.82 17.41
C ARG A 389 -27.56 6.58 16.01
N THR A 390 -26.34 7.06 15.74
CA THR A 390 -25.60 6.76 14.51
C THR A 390 -24.89 5.41 14.64
N PHE A 391 -24.14 5.20 15.72
CA PHE A 391 -23.51 3.93 16.07
C PHE A 391 -24.51 2.75 16.05
N LYS A 392 -25.68 2.89 16.67
CA LYS A 392 -26.75 1.86 16.69
C LYS A 392 -27.36 1.57 15.31
N ARG A 393 -27.33 2.52 14.37
CA ARG A 393 -27.71 2.25 12.97
C ARG A 393 -26.65 1.41 12.27
N GLU A 394 -25.37 1.69 12.50
CA GLU A 394 -24.27 0.89 11.94
C GLU A 394 -24.31 -0.56 12.44
N LEU A 395 -24.54 -0.78 13.75
CA LEU A 395 -24.77 -2.13 14.29
C LEU A 395 -25.90 -2.84 13.52
N LYS A 396 -27.08 -2.21 13.42
CA LYS A 396 -28.24 -2.78 12.70
C LYS A 396 -27.98 -3.07 11.21
N THR A 397 -27.07 -2.34 10.56
CA THR A 397 -26.67 -2.66 9.18
C THR A 397 -25.69 -3.84 9.06
N LYS A 398 -24.98 -4.21 10.13
CA LYS A 398 -24.04 -5.34 10.16
C LYS A 398 -24.63 -6.62 10.74
N GLU A 399 -25.68 -6.52 11.55
CA GLU A 399 -26.51 -7.63 12.04
C GLU A 399 -26.75 -8.75 11.00
N PRO A 400 -27.29 -8.49 9.78
CA PRO A 400 -27.52 -9.56 8.80
C PRO A 400 -26.23 -10.19 8.26
N VAL A 401 -25.11 -9.46 8.23
CA VAL A 401 -23.81 -10.00 7.78
C VAL A 401 -23.25 -10.96 8.83
N ILE A 402 -23.33 -10.59 10.11
CA ILE A 402 -22.91 -11.43 11.24
C ILE A 402 -23.78 -12.69 11.29
N MET A 403 -25.11 -12.56 11.22
CA MET A 403 -26.02 -13.72 11.20
C MET A 403 -25.77 -14.62 9.99
N SER A 404 -25.54 -14.07 8.80
CA SER A 404 -25.22 -14.87 7.61
C SER A 404 -23.88 -15.60 7.74
N ALA A 405 -22.84 -14.98 8.30
CA ALA A 405 -21.55 -15.62 8.52
C ALA A 405 -21.66 -16.76 9.55
N LEU A 406 -22.33 -16.51 10.69
CA LEU A 406 -22.59 -17.51 11.72
C LEU A 406 -23.42 -18.69 11.19
N GLU A 407 -24.43 -18.44 10.35
CA GLU A 407 -25.25 -19.49 9.74
C GLU A 407 -24.48 -20.29 8.68
N THR A 408 -23.65 -19.64 7.87
CA THR A 408 -22.81 -20.36 6.88
C THR A 408 -21.80 -21.28 7.59
N VAL A 409 -21.26 -20.85 8.73
CA VAL A 409 -20.40 -21.69 9.59
C VAL A 409 -21.22 -22.76 10.31
N ARG A 410 -22.47 -22.48 10.73
CA ARG A 410 -23.36 -23.49 11.33
C ARG A 410 -23.68 -24.61 10.34
N LEU A 411 -23.92 -24.29 9.06
CA LEU A 411 -24.13 -25.28 8.00
C LEU A 411 -22.85 -26.11 7.79
N PHE A 412 -21.72 -25.44 7.53
CA PHE A 412 -20.41 -26.10 7.38
C PHE A 412 -20.01 -27.00 8.58
N LEU A 413 -20.48 -26.69 9.80
CA LEU A 413 -20.27 -27.49 11.01
C LEU A 413 -21.37 -28.51 11.30
N ALA A 414 -22.55 -28.40 10.69
CA ALA A 414 -23.64 -29.38 10.78
C ALA A 414 -23.43 -30.53 9.79
N ASP A 415 -22.78 -30.24 8.66
CA ASP A 415 -22.30 -31.22 7.68
C ASP A 415 -20.98 -31.91 8.15
N GLN A 416 -20.69 -31.90 9.46
CA GLN A 416 -19.58 -32.63 10.07
C GLN A 416 -20.12 -33.87 10.82
N PRO A 417 -19.51 -35.06 10.65
CA PRO A 417 -19.94 -36.25 11.39
C PRO A 417 -19.69 -36.12 12.90
N VAL A 418 -20.57 -36.73 13.70
CA VAL A 418 -20.59 -36.62 15.17
C VAL A 418 -20.34 -37.97 15.85
N GLU A 419 -19.37 -37.96 16.76
CA GLU A 419 -19.06 -38.93 17.84
C GLU A 419 -18.55 -40.34 17.50
N GLY A 420 -17.57 -40.78 18.30
CA GLY A 420 -16.91 -42.08 18.26
C GLY A 420 -15.82 -42.19 19.34
N LEU A 421 -16.19 -42.57 20.56
CA LEU A 421 -15.25 -42.74 21.68
C LEU A 421 -14.40 -44.02 21.51
N GLU A 422 -13.06 -43.94 21.57
CA GLU A 422 -12.28 -44.70 22.58
C GLU A 422 -10.75 -44.46 22.61
N LYS A 423 -10.20 -44.78 23.79
CA LYS A 423 -8.82 -45.24 24.11
C LYS A 423 -7.64 -44.26 24.12
N VAL A 424 -7.11 -44.09 25.33
CA VAL A 424 -5.88 -43.39 25.73
C VAL A 424 -4.66 -44.31 25.60
N TYR A 425 -3.58 -43.83 24.98
CA TYR A 425 -2.19 -44.13 25.34
C TYR A 425 -1.27 -42.95 24.99
N PRO A 426 -0.40 -42.47 25.89
CA PRO A 426 0.46 -41.31 25.62
C PRO A 426 1.88 -41.72 25.20
N GLU A 427 2.17 -41.69 23.89
CA GLU A 427 3.54 -41.67 23.38
C GLU A 427 3.73 -40.52 22.37
N SER A 428 4.96 -39.99 22.31
CA SER A 428 5.28 -38.76 21.59
C SER A 428 5.07 -38.92 20.08
N ARG A 429 4.15 -38.14 19.49
CA ARG A 429 3.80 -38.27 18.07
C ARG A 429 3.46 -36.91 17.46
N GLU A 430 3.71 -36.76 16.16
CA GLU A 430 3.15 -35.66 15.39
C GLU A 430 1.62 -35.73 15.43
N LEU A 431 0.96 -34.57 15.63
CA LEU A 431 -0.49 -34.46 15.81
C LEU A 431 -1.26 -35.37 14.85
N SER A 432 -2.16 -36.19 15.38
CA SER A 432 -2.94 -37.14 14.61
C SER A 432 -3.69 -36.41 13.48
N PRO A 433 -3.78 -36.99 12.27
CA PRO A 433 -4.53 -36.37 11.17
C PRO A 433 -5.94 -35.91 11.58
N GLU A 434 -6.63 -36.71 12.40
CA GLU A 434 -7.97 -36.43 12.92
C GLU A 434 -7.99 -35.22 13.87
N GLU A 435 -6.98 -35.10 14.74
CA GLU A 435 -6.81 -33.91 15.60
C GLU A 435 -6.67 -32.64 14.77
N ARG A 436 -6.07 -32.71 13.57
CA ARG A 436 -5.90 -31.55 12.67
C ARG A 436 -7.19 -31.20 11.91
N ALA A 437 -8.01 -32.17 11.54
CA ALA A 437 -9.37 -31.92 11.03
C ALA A 437 -10.24 -31.28 12.11
N GLN A 438 -10.30 -31.93 13.28
CA GLN A 438 -10.96 -31.39 14.44
C GLN A 438 -10.43 -29.99 14.80
N ASN A 439 -9.15 -29.67 14.63
CA ASN A 439 -8.62 -28.34 14.90
C ASN A 439 -9.15 -27.27 13.93
N VAL A 440 -9.36 -27.55 12.64
CA VAL A 440 -10.02 -26.58 11.72
C VAL A 440 -11.45 -26.33 12.17
N SER A 441 -12.22 -27.39 12.44
CA SER A 441 -13.62 -27.27 12.85
C SER A 441 -13.78 -26.71 14.28
N LYS A 442 -12.82 -26.95 15.19
CA LYS A 442 -12.69 -26.28 16.50
C LYS A 442 -12.35 -24.80 16.34
N VAL A 443 -11.46 -24.43 15.42
CA VAL A 443 -11.09 -23.03 15.14
C VAL A 443 -12.27 -22.26 14.56
N LEU A 444 -12.95 -22.78 13.53
CA LEU A 444 -14.13 -22.13 12.95
C LEU A 444 -15.29 -22.04 13.95
N ARG A 445 -15.54 -23.10 14.74
CA ARG A 445 -16.53 -23.09 15.82
C ARG A 445 -16.20 -22.02 16.86
N ARG A 446 -14.97 -22.03 17.37
CA ARG A 446 -14.49 -21.03 18.34
C ARG A 446 -14.58 -19.62 17.77
N GLN A 447 -14.16 -19.37 16.53
CA GLN A 447 -14.23 -18.04 15.92
C GLN A 447 -15.69 -17.59 15.73
N ALA A 448 -16.62 -18.48 15.40
CA ALA A 448 -18.05 -18.16 15.34
C ALA A 448 -18.65 -17.91 16.74
N ASP A 449 -18.25 -18.67 17.75
CA ASP A 449 -18.68 -18.45 19.14
C ASP A 449 -18.06 -17.17 19.72
N ASP A 450 -16.81 -16.83 19.38
CA ASP A 450 -16.14 -15.56 19.69
C ASP A 450 -16.87 -14.39 18.99
N VAL A 451 -17.21 -14.50 17.69
CA VAL A 451 -18.00 -13.49 16.94
C VAL A 451 -19.37 -13.27 17.58
N ARG A 452 -20.10 -14.35 17.90
CA ARG A 452 -21.40 -14.27 18.60
C ARG A 452 -21.24 -13.59 19.96
N THR A 453 -20.26 -14.02 20.73
CA THR A 453 -20.02 -13.52 22.09
C THR A 453 -19.68 -12.03 22.13
N GLU A 454 -18.78 -11.55 21.25
CA GLU A 454 -18.47 -10.12 21.19
C GLU A 454 -19.60 -9.29 20.55
N TRP A 455 -20.35 -9.84 19.60
CA TRP A 455 -21.56 -9.19 19.07
C TRP A 455 -22.65 -8.99 20.14
N ASP A 456 -22.92 -10.02 20.94
CA ASP A 456 -23.93 -9.96 22.00
C ASP A 456 -23.48 -8.99 23.13
N LYS A 457 -22.18 -9.01 23.50
CA LYS A 457 -21.58 -8.02 24.43
C LYS A 457 -21.69 -6.59 23.91
N LEU A 458 -21.38 -6.35 22.64
CA LEU A 458 -21.39 -5.03 22.02
C LEU A 458 -22.82 -4.45 22.00
N ASN A 459 -23.82 -5.28 21.66
CA ASN A 459 -25.22 -4.87 21.70
C ASN A 459 -25.71 -4.59 23.13
N LEU A 460 -25.33 -5.42 24.11
CA LEU A 460 -25.66 -5.18 25.52
C LEU A 460 -25.05 -3.85 26.03
N ARG A 461 -23.74 -3.64 25.80
CA ARG A 461 -23.06 -2.39 26.16
C ARG A 461 -23.65 -1.17 25.46
N SER A 462 -24.08 -1.32 24.19
CA SER A 462 -24.78 -0.27 23.45
C SER A 462 -26.17 0.01 24.02
N ALA A 463 -26.89 -0.99 24.53
CA ALA A 463 -28.16 -0.78 25.21
C ALA A 463 -27.97 -0.08 26.57
N ASP A 464 -26.99 -0.52 27.36
CA ASP A 464 -26.64 0.10 28.65
C ASP A 464 -26.17 1.55 28.49
N TRP A 465 -25.39 1.84 27.44
CA TRP A 465 -24.92 3.20 27.15
C TRP A 465 -26.04 4.11 26.65
N GLN A 466 -26.96 3.61 25.80
CA GLN A 466 -28.19 4.34 25.49
C GLN A 466 -28.98 4.68 26.76
N LYS A 467 -29.19 3.69 27.64
CA LYS A 467 -29.94 3.92 28.89
C LYS A 467 -29.26 4.99 29.74
N LYS A 468 -27.94 4.96 29.88
CA LYS A 468 -27.18 6.00 30.60
C LYS A 468 -27.34 7.39 30.01
N ILE A 469 -27.40 7.50 28.67
CA ILE A 469 -27.68 8.76 27.98
C ILE A 469 -29.12 9.22 28.26
N ASP A 470 -30.10 8.33 28.17
CA ASP A 470 -31.52 8.68 28.35
C ASP A 470 -31.83 9.04 29.82
N ASP A 471 -31.32 8.27 30.79
CA ASP A 471 -31.36 8.56 32.24
C ASP A 471 -30.69 9.93 32.55
N ALA A 472 -29.62 10.29 31.83
CA ALA A 472 -28.94 11.57 31.98
C ALA A 472 -29.73 12.75 31.38
N LEU A 473 -30.35 12.56 30.22
CA LEU A 473 -31.21 13.56 29.58
C LEU A 473 -32.43 13.89 30.45
N GLU A 474 -33.15 12.89 30.95
CA GLU A 474 -34.31 13.09 31.84
C GLU A 474 -33.91 13.91 33.08
N ARG A 475 -32.79 13.54 33.72
CA ARG A 475 -32.29 14.23 34.91
C ARG A 475 -31.86 15.67 34.62
N LEU A 476 -31.12 15.91 33.55
CA LEU A 476 -30.62 17.24 33.19
C LEU A 476 -31.76 18.15 32.72
N GLN A 477 -32.74 17.62 31.98
CA GLN A 477 -33.95 18.34 31.61
C GLN A 477 -34.78 18.71 32.84
N GLY A 478 -35.03 17.77 33.76
CA GLY A 478 -35.78 18.04 34.98
C GLY A 478 -35.09 19.06 35.91
N LEU A 479 -33.75 19.10 35.93
CA LEU A 479 -33.00 20.17 36.61
C LEU A 479 -33.16 21.51 35.89
N GLN A 480 -33.02 21.55 34.57
CA GLN A 480 -33.17 22.76 33.75
C GLN A 480 -34.57 23.37 33.88
N GLU A 481 -35.63 22.56 33.75
CA GLU A 481 -37.02 23.01 33.90
C GLU A 481 -37.30 23.60 35.29
N ALA A 482 -36.75 22.98 36.34
CA ALA A 482 -36.88 23.50 37.71
C ALA A 482 -36.08 24.79 37.91
N MET A 483 -34.90 24.94 37.29
CA MET A 483 -34.10 26.16 37.29
C MET A 483 -34.80 27.30 36.54
N ASP A 484 -35.39 27.03 35.38
CA ASP A 484 -36.11 28.03 34.57
C ASP A 484 -37.40 28.48 35.25
N GLU A 485 -38.15 27.58 35.90
CA GLU A 485 -39.30 27.99 36.71
C GLU A 485 -38.88 28.80 37.94
N LEU A 486 -37.77 28.42 38.60
CA LEU A 486 -37.22 29.18 39.72
C LEU A 486 -36.77 30.58 39.29
N ASP A 487 -36.08 30.72 38.15
CA ASP A 487 -35.68 32.02 37.61
C ASP A 487 -36.91 32.89 37.27
N LEU A 488 -37.92 32.32 36.60
CA LEU A 488 -39.16 33.03 36.31
C LEU A 488 -39.84 33.54 37.59
N LYS A 489 -39.87 32.73 38.66
CA LYS A 489 -40.44 33.13 39.95
C LYS A 489 -39.58 34.14 40.70
N LEU A 490 -38.26 34.01 40.65
CA LEU A 490 -37.33 35.02 41.19
C LEU A 490 -37.51 36.35 40.47
N ARG A 491 -37.55 36.39 39.13
CA ARG A 491 -37.79 37.62 38.35
C ARG A 491 -39.13 38.27 38.69
N GLN A 492 -40.20 37.48 38.83
CA GLN A 492 -41.51 37.98 39.28
C GLN A 492 -41.43 38.61 40.68
N ALA A 493 -40.64 38.04 41.58
CA ALA A 493 -40.47 38.54 42.95
C ALA A 493 -39.52 39.74 43.06
N GLU A 494 -38.43 39.74 42.29
CA GLU A 494 -37.50 40.86 42.12
C GLU A 494 -38.22 42.08 41.52
N ALA A 495 -39.15 41.88 40.58
CA ALA A 495 -40.00 42.94 40.05
C ALA A 495 -40.98 43.51 41.10
N PHE A 496 -41.57 42.67 41.97
CA PHE A 496 -42.39 43.17 43.08
C PHE A 496 -41.55 43.97 44.08
N LYS A 497 -40.37 43.49 44.47
CA LYS A 497 -39.38 44.25 45.26
C LYS A 497 -39.04 45.59 44.59
N GLY A 498 -38.87 45.61 43.28
CA GLY A 498 -38.60 46.82 42.48
C GLY A 498 -39.75 47.84 42.46
N SER A 499 -40.97 47.46 42.83
CA SER A 499 -42.12 48.37 42.95
C SER A 499 -42.17 49.16 44.27
N TRP A 500 -41.29 48.86 45.22
CA TRP A 500 -41.32 49.49 46.55
C TRP A 500 -40.73 50.91 46.52
N GLN A 501 -41.60 51.90 46.74
CA GLN A 501 -41.18 53.28 47.02
C GLN A 501 -40.28 53.36 48.26
N PRO A 502 -39.32 54.31 48.35
CA PRO A 502 -38.60 54.60 49.60
C PRO A 502 -39.55 54.83 50.78
N VAL A 503 -39.16 54.40 51.99
CA VAL A 503 -40.07 54.44 53.15
C VAL A 503 -40.47 55.87 53.54
N GLY A 504 -39.59 56.85 53.30
CA GLY A 504 -39.89 58.27 53.53
C GLY A 504 -40.90 58.90 52.56
N ASP A 505 -41.21 58.24 51.43
CA ASP A 505 -42.18 58.72 50.44
C ASP A 505 -43.59 58.15 50.69
N LEU A 506 -43.77 57.33 51.74
CA LEU A 506 -45.05 56.72 52.11
C LEU A 506 -45.86 57.65 53.02
N LEU A 507 -47.19 57.63 52.87
CA LEU A 507 -48.07 58.30 53.80
C LEU A 507 -48.06 57.57 55.16
N ILE A 508 -47.96 58.34 56.25
CA ILE A 508 -47.88 57.81 57.61
C ILE A 508 -49.04 56.86 57.92
N ASP A 509 -50.26 57.24 57.52
CA ASP A 509 -51.47 56.45 57.72
C ASP A 509 -51.50 55.13 56.93
N SER A 510 -50.78 55.04 55.81
CA SER A 510 -50.68 53.81 55.01
C SER A 510 -49.49 52.92 55.38
N LEU A 511 -48.60 53.35 56.29
CA LEU A 511 -47.44 52.54 56.71
C LEU A 511 -47.84 51.14 57.22
N GLN A 512 -48.94 51.04 57.96
CA GLN A 512 -49.46 49.76 58.45
C GLN A 512 -49.96 48.87 57.30
N ASP A 513 -50.64 49.44 56.31
CA ASP A 513 -51.08 48.72 55.10
C ASP A 513 -49.89 48.23 54.27
N HIS A 514 -48.87 49.06 54.08
CA HIS A 514 -47.65 48.65 53.37
C HIS A 514 -46.89 47.57 54.14
N LEU A 515 -46.82 47.69 55.47
CA LEU A 515 -46.20 46.69 56.33
C LEU A 515 -46.93 45.35 56.24
N GLU A 516 -48.26 45.34 56.31
CA GLU A 516 -49.04 44.10 56.23
C GLU A 516 -49.01 43.49 54.82
N LYS A 517 -49.02 44.31 53.76
CA LYS A 517 -48.80 43.84 52.37
C LYS A 517 -47.45 43.14 52.22
N VAL A 518 -46.35 43.68 52.78
CA VAL A 518 -45.03 43.02 52.70
C VAL A 518 -44.95 41.78 53.61
N LYS A 519 -45.68 41.71 54.73
CA LYS A 519 -45.80 40.48 55.53
C LYS A 519 -46.58 39.38 54.82
N VAL A 520 -47.71 39.70 54.19
CA VAL A 520 -48.48 38.76 53.35
C VAL A 520 -47.60 38.26 52.21
N TYR A 521 -46.91 39.16 51.52
CA TYR A 521 -45.96 38.81 50.47
C TYR A 521 -44.81 37.92 50.97
N ARG A 522 -44.29 38.14 52.19
CA ARG A 522 -43.30 37.25 52.82
C ARG A 522 -43.83 35.82 53.02
N ALA A 523 -45.12 35.66 53.30
CA ALA A 523 -45.77 34.35 53.36
C ALA A 523 -45.94 33.73 51.95
N GLU A 524 -46.27 34.55 50.94
CA GLU A 524 -46.31 34.13 49.52
C GLU A 524 -44.94 33.69 48.98
N MET A 525 -43.82 34.07 49.61
CA MET A 525 -42.49 33.56 49.28
C MET A 525 -42.16 32.18 49.86
N VAL A 526 -43.01 31.57 50.70
CA VAL A 526 -42.75 30.23 51.24
C VAL A 526 -42.67 29.14 50.15
N PRO A 527 -43.61 29.06 49.17
CA PRO A 527 -43.46 28.16 48.03
C PRO A 527 -42.22 28.43 47.15
N LEU A 528 -41.71 29.67 47.13
CA LEU A 528 -40.47 29.98 46.40
C LEU A 528 -39.23 29.41 47.11
N LYS A 529 -39.22 29.40 48.45
CA LYS A 529 -38.22 28.67 49.24
C LYS A 529 -38.22 27.17 48.94
N GLU A 530 -39.40 26.58 48.78
CA GLU A 530 -39.57 25.16 48.45
C GLU A 530 -39.01 24.84 47.04
N LYS A 531 -39.23 25.73 46.06
CA LYS A 531 -38.61 25.60 44.72
C LYS A 531 -37.09 25.73 44.74
N VAL A 532 -36.53 26.64 45.55
CA VAL A 532 -35.08 26.73 45.76
C VAL A 532 -34.53 25.44 46.37
N HIS A 533 -35.24 24.84 47.35
CA HIS A 533 -34.85 23.54 47.90
C HIS A 533 -34.93 22.44 46.83
N GLN A 534 -36.02 22.37 46.06
CA GLN A 534 -36.22 21.40 44.97
C GLN A 534 -35.09 21.46 43.93
N VAL A 535 -34.71 22.66 43.47
CA VAL A 535 -33.61 22.84 42.51
C VAL A 535 -32.26 22.37 43.09
N ASN A 536 -31.98 22.68 44.36
CA ASN A 536 -30.76 22.22 45.02
C ASN A 536 -30.75 20.70 45.26
N GLU A 537 -31.88 20.08 45.63
CA GLU A 537 -31.98 18.61 45.74
C GLU A 537 -31.78 17.92 44.38
N LEU A 538 -32.35 18.48 43.30
CA LEU A 538 -32.12 17.98 41.95
C LEU A 538 -30.64 18.11 41.56
N ALA A 539 -29.98 19.23 41.89
CA ALA A 539 -28.55 19.42 41.66
C ALA A 539 -27.68 18.46 42.50
N HIS A 540 -28.00 18.24 43.78
CA HIS A 540 -27.26 17.35 44.67
C HIS A 540 -27.33 15.87 44.27
N ARG A 541 -28.34 15.45 43.49
CA ARG A 541 -28.38 14.11 42.88
C ARG A 541 -27.26 13.87 41.84
N PHE A 542 -26.60 14.91 41.34
CA PHE A 542 -25.44 14.81 40.44
C PHE A 542 -24.13 14.74 41.23
N THR A 543 -23.92 13.60 41.89
CA THR A 543 -22.65 13.29 42.56
C THR A 543 -21.68 12.58 41.60
N PRO A 544 -20.36 12.88 41.66
CA PRO A 544 -19.35 12.01 41.06
C PRO A 544 -19.44 10.60 41.66
N PRO A 545 -19.31 9.53 40.86
CA PRO A 545 -18.65 9.49 39.56
C PRO A 545 -19.57 9.61 38.33
N ASP A 546 -20.90 9.56 38.47
CA ASP A 546 -21.79 9.26 37.33
C ASP A 546 -21.92 10.40 36.30
N ILE A 547 -22.23 11.61 36.76
CA ILE A 547 -22.38 12.82 35.93
C ILE A 547 -21.84 14.01 36.74
N GLN A 548 -20.89 14.76 36.19
CA GLN A 548 -20.44 16.02 36.74
C GLN A 548 -21.15 17.16 36.02
N LEU A 549 -21.90 18.01 36.75
CA LEU A 549 -22.59 19.16 36.16
C LEU A 549 -21.59 20.14 35.52
N SER A 550 -21.98 20.75 34.40
CA SER A 550 -21.13 21.71 33.70
C SER A 550 -20.83 22.94 34.57
N PRO A 551 -19.67 23.61 34.41
CA PRO A 551 -19.37 24.86 35.11
C PRO A 551 -20.42 25.96 34.85
N TYR A 552 -21.06 25.95 33.69
CA TYR A 552 -22.16 26.84 33.34
C TYR A 552 -23.40 26.55 34.20
N THR A 553 -23.84 25.29 34.26
CA THR A 553 -24.99 24.86 35.08
C THR A 553 -24.76 25.18 36.56
N LEU A 554 -23.55 24.93 37.07
CA LEU A 554 -23.16 25.28 38.43
C LEU A 554 -23.21 26.80 38.68
N SER A 555 -22.67 27.61 37.78
CA SER A 555 -22.74 29.08 37.89
C SER A 555 -24.18 29.61 37.86
N CYS A 556 -25.07 29.02 37.07
CA CYS A 556 -26.50 29.37 37.08
C CYS A 556 -27.19 28.96 38.38
N LEU A 557 -26.86 27.81 38.96
CA LEU A 557 -27.34 27.39 40.28
C LEU A 557 -26.87 28.36 41.39
N GLU A 558 -25.63 28.84 41.31
CA GLU A 558 -25.07 29.82 42.25
C GLU A 558 -25.76 31.20 42.13
N ASP A 559 -26.07 31.67 40.91
CA ASP A 559 -26.84 32.90 40.68
C ASP A 559 -28.23 32.83 41.31
N LEU A 560 -29.02 31.79 40.99
CA LEU A 560 -30.39 31.62 41.50
C LEU A 560 -30.42 31.54 43.03
N ASN A 561 -29.48 30.80 43.63
CA ASN A 561 -29.33 30.73 45.09
C ASN A 561 -28.92 32.07 45.71
N THR A 562 -28.10 32.86 45.03
CA THR A 562 -27.63 34.17 45.51
C THR A 562 -28.73 35.22 45.43
N ARG A 563 -29.43 35.30 44.29
CA ARG A 563 -30.60 36.17 44.09
C ARG A 563 -31.71 35.87 45.08
N TRP A 564 -32.02 34.59 45.34
CA TRP A 564 -32.95 34.19 46.40
C TRP A 564 -32.53 34.74 47.77
N LYS A 565 -31.27 34.55 48.19
CA LYS A 565 -30.77 35.06 49.49
C LYS A 565 -30.88 36.59 49.58
N VAL A 566 -30.51 37.31 48.50
CA VAL A 566 -30.60 38.78 48.40
C VAL A 566 -32.05 39.28 48.41
N LEU A 567 -32.99 38.50 47.85
CA LEU A 567 -34.42 38.77 47.92
C LEU A 567 -34.97 38.57 49.34
N GLN A 568 -34.63 37.47 50.02
CA GLN A 568 -35.04 37.21 51.40
C GLN A 568 -34.58 38.33 52.34
N VAL A 569 -33.28 38.70 52.30
CA VAL A 569 -32.72 39.78 53.12
C VAL A 569 -33.41 41.11 52.83
N ALA A 570 -33.73 41.42 51.58
CA ALA A 570 -34.42 42.66 51.23
C ALA A 570 -35.88 42.70 51.72
N ILE A 571 -36.59 41.57 51.78
CA ILE A 571 -37.95 41.50 52.34
C ILE A 571 -37.91 41.71 53.86
N ASP A 572 -37.00 41.03 54.56
CA ASP A 572 -36.87 41.15 56.02
C ASP A 572 -36.41 42.56 56.43
N GLU A 573 -35.47 43.15 55.68
CA GLU A 573 -35.04 44.53 55.87
C GLU A 573 -36.17 45.53 55.56
N ARG A 574 -36.97 45.31 54.51
CA ARG A 574 -38.13 46.17 54.22
C ARG A 574 -39.17 46.10 55.34
N ILE A 575 -39.42 44.91 55.89
CA ILE A 575 -40.31 44.73 57.05
C ILE A 575 -39.74 45.40 58.30
N ARG A 576 -38.42 45.39 58.50
CA ARG A 576 -37.76 46.12 59.60
C ARG A 576 -37.96 47.64 59.44
N GLN A 577 -37.60 48.20 58.29
CA GLN A 577 -37.76 49.63 57.99
C GLN A 577 -39.22 50.11 58.11
N LEU A 578 -40.19 49.30 57.66
CA LEU A 578 -41.62 49.64 57.79
C LEU A 578 -42.14 49.53 59.23
N HIS A 579 -41.67 48.56 60.04
CA HIS A 579 -42.00 48.53 61.47
C HIS A 579 -41.36 49.70 62.24
N GLU A 580 -40.15 50.11 61.87
CA GLU A 580 -39.47 51.26 62.49
C GLU A 580 -40.19 52.56 62.12
N ALA A 581 -40.46 52.82 60.84
CA ALA A 581 -41.25 53.97 60.43
C ALA A 581 -42.67 53.98 61.04
N HIS A 582 -43.34 52.83 61.15
CA HIS A 582 -44.66 52.77 61.79
C HIS A 582 -44.60 52.96 63.31
N ARG A 583 -43.54 52.51 63.99
CA ARG A 583 -43.30 52.79 65.41
C ARG A 583 -43.04 54.28 65.65
N ASP A 584 -42.20 54.87 64.82
CA ASP A 584 -41.64 56.19 65.05
C ASP A 584 -42.58 57.28 64.55
N PHE A 585 -43.39 57.04 63.51
CA PHE A 585 -44.31 58.03 62.93
C PHE A 585 -45.80 57.66 62.99
N GLY A 586 -46.16 56.39 63.24
CA GLY A 586 -47.56 55.92 63.18
C GLY A 586 -48.50 56.50 64.25
N PRO A 587 -49.81 56.16 64.22
CA PRO A 587 -50.85 56.83 65.02
C PRO A 587 -50.71 56.74 66.55
N THR A 588 -49.88 55.82 67.05
CA THR A 588 -49.53 55.68 68.48
C THR A 588 -48.20 56.33 68.86
N SER A 589 -47.44 56.80 67.87
CA SER A 589 -46.18 57.53 68.08
C SER A 589 -46.43 58.91 68.69
N GLN A 590 -45.39 59.47 69.32
CA GLN A 590 -45.41 60.86 69.80
C GLN A 590 -44.34 61.73 69.12
N HIS A 591 -43.73 61.25 68.03
CA HIS A 591 -42.60 61.94 67.38
C HIS A 591 -43.00 63.32 66.82
N PHE A 592 -44.24 63.49 66.37
CA PHE A 592 -44.79 64.81 66.01
C PHE A 592 -44.86 65.78 67.21
N LEU A 593 -45.05 65.24 68.42
CA LEU A 593 -45.14 66.02 69.65
C LEU A 593 -43.76 66.43 70.18
N THR A 594 -42.70 65.70 69.85
CA THR A 594 -41.31 66.11 70.07
C THR A 594 -40.98 67.39 69.29
N THR A 595 -41.48 67.51 68.05
CA THR A 595 -41.32 68.69 67.18
C THR A 595 -42.24 69.88 67.58
N SER A 596 -43.15 69.71 68.56
CA SER A 596 -44.12 70.75 68.93
C SER A 596 -43.51 71.90 69.75
N VAL A 597 -42.27 71.77 70.22
CA VAL A 597 -41.50 72.83 70.87
C VAL A 597 -40.11 72.94 70.24
N GLN A 598 -39.52 74.13 70.33
CA GLN A 598 -38.16 74.40 69.83
C GLN A 598 -37.21 74.50 71.02
N GLY A 599 -35.96 74.03 70.83
CA GLY A 599 -34.90 74.16 71.83
C GLY A 599 -34.77 75.61 72.32
N PRO A 600 -34.61 75.86 73.64
CA PRO A 600 -34.22 74.90 74.68
C PRO A 600 -35.36 74.07 75.31
N TRP A 601 -36.59 74.16 74.80
CA TRP A 601 -37.74 73.43 75.35
C TRP A 601 -37.91 72.03 74.76
N GLU A 602 -38.16 71.04 75.61
CA GLU A 602 -38.58 69.68 75.27
C GLU A 602 -39.97 69.39 75.87
N ARG A 603 -40.82 68.67 75.15
CA ARG A 603 -42.16 68.27 75.61
C ARG A 603 -42.17 66.80 76.03
N ALA A 604 -42.09 66.57 77.34
CA ALA A 604 -42.27 65.26 77.94
C ALA A 604 -43.75 64.98 78.28
N ILE A 605 -44.06 63.74 78.67
CA ILE A 605 -45.36 63.35 79.24
C ILE A 605 -45.13 62.64 80.57
N SER A 606 -45.92 63.01 81.59
CA SER A 606 -45.90 62.39 82.91
C SER A 606 -46.52 60.98 82.90
N PRO A 607 -46.26 60.11 83.89
CA PRO A 607 -46.90 58.79 84.00
C PRO A 607 -48.44 58.84 83.92
N ASN A 608 -49.04 59.95 84.35
CA ASN A 608 -50.48 60.20 84.33
C ASN A 608 -51.00 60.71 82.97
N LYS A 609 -50.20 60.62 81.90
CA LYS A 609 -50.46 61.11 80.52
C LYS A 609 -50.67 62.62 80.37
N VAL A 610 -50.45 63.42 81.43
CA VAL A 610 -50.45 64.89 81.33
C VAL A 610 -49.11 65.36 80.72
N PRO A 611 -49.09 66.16 79.64
CA PRO A 611 -47.88 66.74 79.09
C PRO A 611 -47.23 67.73 80.05
N TYR A 612 -45.90 67.82 80.02
CA TYR A 612 -45.15 68.88 80.68
C TYR A 612 -43.97 69.31 79.82
N TYR A 613 -43.54 70.56 79.98
CA TYR A 613 -42.51 71.20 79.19
C TYR A 613 -41.28 71.40 80.06
N ILE A 614 -40.16 70.80 79.63
CA ILE A 614 -38.84 70.91 80.25
C ILE A 614 -38.12 72.03 79.53
N ASN A 615 -37.71 73.09 80.23
CA ASN A 615 -36.72 74.01 79.69
C ASN A 615 -35.32 73.52 80.10
N HIS A 616 -34.51 73.10 79.13
CA HIS A 616 -33.12 72.67 79.39
C HIS A 616 -32.17 73.82 79.73
N GLU A 617 -32.51 75.07 79.39
CA GLU A 617 -31.70 76.26 79.69
C GLU A 617 -31.92 76.75 81.13
N THR A 618 -33.17 76.79 81.60
CA THR A 618 -33.48 77.18 83.00
C THR A 618 -33.61 76.00 83.97
N GLN A 619 -33.56 74.76 83.47
CA GLN A 619 -33.77 73.50 84.20
C GLN A 619 -35.11 73.43 84.97
N THR A 620 -36.13 74.16 84.50
CA THR A 620 -37.46 74.20 85.09
C THR A 620 -38.47 73.40 84.27
N THR A 621 -39.34 72.65 84.95
CA THR A 621 -40.49 71.97 84.33
C THR A 621 -41.78 72.75 84.60
N CYS A 622 -42.58 72.99 83.57
CA CYS A 622 -43.90 73.62 83.70
C CYS A 622 -44.99 72.79 82.99
N TRP A 623 -46.23 72.90 83.47
CA TRP A 623 -47.38 72.21 82.87
C TRP A 623 -47.98 73.02 81.71
N ASP A 624 -47.88 74.34 81.78
CA ASP A 624 -48.30 75.26 80.72
C ASP A 624 -47.31 75.29 79.55
N HIS A 625 -47.85 75.39 78.33
CA HIS A 625 -47.03 75.58 77.13
C HIS A 625 -46.35 76.95 77.16
N PRO A 626 -45.05 77.10 76.81
CA PRO A 626 -44.30 78.36 76.98
C PRO A 626 -45.03 79.60 76.43
N LYS A 627 -45.50 79.53 75.18
CA LYS A 627 -46.25 80.65 74.52
C LYS A 627 -47.58 81.02 75.20
N MET A 628 -48.21 80.13 75.97
CA MET A 628 -49.41 80.47 76.75
C MET A 628 -49.06 81.25 78.02
N THR A 629 -47.92 80.94 78.63
CA THR A 629 -47.41 81.67 79.80
C THR A 629 -47.07 83.12 79.43
N GLU A 630 -46.46 83.33 78.26
CA GLU A 630 -46.22 84.67 77.69
C GLU A 630 -47.52 85.45 77.47
N LEU A 631 -48.55 84.80 76.89
CA LEU A 631 -49.85 85.42 76.65
C LEU A 631 -50.58 85.82 77.93
N TYR A 632 -50.58 84.98 78.98
CA TYR A 632 -51.26 85.31 80.23
C TYR A 632 -50.61 86.49 80.97
N GLN A 633 -49.30 86.69 80.84
CA GLN A 633 -48.64 87.88 81.41
C GLN A 633 -49.04 89.19 80.72
N SER A 634 -49.57 89.14 79.50
CA SER A 634 -49.93 90.35 78.73
C SER A 634 -51.29 90.98 79.10
N LEU A 635 -52.21 90.23 79.71
CA LEU A 635 -53.63 90.63 79.88
C LEU A 635 -53.99 91.32 81.22
N GLY A 636 -53.01 91.61 82.08
CA GLY A 636 -53.26 91.81 83.52
C GLY A 636 -53.33 93.25 84.08
N LYS A 637 -53.51 94.34 83.30
CA LYS A 637 -53.36 95.72 83.83
C LYS A 637 -54.37 96.78 83.32
N THR A 638 -54.90 97.55 84.29
CA THR A 638 -55.60 98.87 84.23
C THR A 638 -57.12 98.94 83.85
N PRO A 639 -57.90 99.95 84.35
CA PRO A 639 -59.34 99.77 84.65
C PRO A 639 -60.37 100.83 84.13
N LEU A 640 -61.66 100.56 84.39
CA LEU A 640 -62.92 101.32 84.14
C LEU A 640 -63.09 102.60 85.04
N PRO A 641 -64.10 103.52 84.89
CA PRO A 641 -65.52 103.41 84.41
C PRO A 641 -65.99 104.53 83.41
N VAL A 642 -67.25 104.84 83.01
CA VAL A 642 -68.59 105.04 83.68
C VAL A 642 -69.78 105.14 82.65
N VAL A 643 -70.94 104.44 82.86
CA VAL A 643 -72.34 104.72 82.35
C VAL A 643 -72.61 104.64 80.80
N ALA A 644 -73.76 104.20 80.20
CA ALA A 644 -75.15 103.92 80.65
C ALA A 644 -75.93 102.81 79.86
N VAL A 645 -76.85 102.12 80.55
CA VAL A 645 -78.29 101.84 80.19
C VAL A 645 -78.72 100.99 78.95
N PHE A 646 -79.30 99.81 79.26
CA PHE A 646 -80.42 99.06 78.61
C PHE A 646 -80.32 98.57 77.13
N SER A 647 -81.00 97.49 76.68
CA SER A 647 -81.54 96.28 77.34
C SER A 647 -82.09 95.26 76.30
N ARG A 648 -82.39 94.03 76.78
CA ARG A 648 -83.45 93.11 76.29
C ARG A 648 -83.21 92.21 75.06
N SER A 649 -82.66 91.03 75.37
CA SER A 649 -83.09 89.66 74.98
C SER A 649 -83.59 89.32 73.57
N GLU A 650 -83.20 88.12 73.14
CA GLU A 650 -83.93 87.27 72.19
C GLU A 650 -85.46 87.33 72.38
N GLU A 651 -86.20 87.49 71.27
CA GLU A 651 -87.06 86.43 70.71
C GLU A 651 -87.68 86.91 69.38
N LEU A 652 -86.93 86.81 68.28
CA LEU A 652 -87.46 87.06 66.92
C LEU A 652 -86.97 86.04 65.89
N LEU A 653 -86.62 84.84 66.38
CA LEU A 653 -86.32 83.66 65.57
C LEU A 653 -87.58 83.11 64.89
N ARG A 654 -88.07 83.75 63.81
CA ARG A 654 -88.74 83.07 62.68
C ARG A 654 -89.18 83.94 61.49
N GLN A 655 -89.39 85.25 61.63
CA GLN A 655 -90.14 86.04 60.63
C GLN A 655 -89.31 86.91 59.66
N ARG A 656 -88.23 86.38 59.09
CA ARG A 656 -87.77 86.85 57.76
C ARG A 656 -87.10 85.79 56.88
N PHE A 657 -87.48 84.52 57.04
CA PHE A 657 -87.07 83.43 56.14
C PHE A 657 -87.64 83.58 54.72
N GLN A 658 -88.67 84.41 54.53
CA GLN A 658 -89.43 84.52 53.28
C GLN A 658 -89.70 85.96 52.78
N GLU A 659 -88.69 86.83 52.85
CA GLU A 659 -88.44 87.79 51.77
C GLU A 659 -87.17 87.33 51.06
N VAL A 660 -87.25 86.19 50.37
CA VAL A 660 -87.50 86.14 48.91
C VAL A 660 -86.27 86.69 48.17
N VAL A 661 -85.36 85.85 47.66
CA VAL A 661 -85.52 85.02 46.43
C VAL A 661 -85.68 85.87 45.15
N ASN A 662 -85.81 87.20 45.28
CA ASN A 662 -85.64 88.20 44.23
C ASN A 662 -84.35 89.01 44.56
N GLN A 663 -83.23 88.90 43.85
CA GLN A 663 -82.99 88.17 42.59
C GLN A 663 -81.58 87.54 42.55
N ASN A 664 -81.48 86.39 41.86
CA ASN A 664 -80.27 85.83 41.21
C ASN A 664 -79.07 85.39 42.07
N GLN A 665 -79.28 84.29 42.81
CA GLN A 665 -78.42 83.09 42.98
C GLN A 665 -76.89 83.18 42.73
N PHE A 666 -76.11 82.90 43.80
CA PHE A 666 -74.98 81.95 43.96
C PHE A 666 -74.19 81.41 42.72
N LYS A 667 -72.86 81.12 42.79
CA LYS A 667 -71.94 80.89 43.95
C LYS A 667 -70.46 81.22 43.60
N ALA A 668 -69.58 81.31 44.60
CA ALA A 668 -68.13 81.62 44.49
C ALA A 668 -67.30 80.49 43.79
N ARG A 669 -66.15 80.70 43.11
CA ARG A 669 -64.92 81.55 43.28
C ARG A 669 -64.00 81.12 44.44
N SER A 670 -62.65 81.18 44.35
CA SER A 670 -61.67 81.27 43.22
C SER A 670 -60.23 81.04 43.75
N CYS A 671 -59.20 80.96 42.88
CA CYS A 671 -57.84 80.47 43.20
C CYS A 671 -56.70 81.53 43.17
N ASP A 672 -55.49 81.08 43.58
CA ASP A 672 -54.12 81.42 43.06
C ASP A 672 -53.26 82.62 43.54
N PHE A 673 -51.95 82.51 43.20
CA PHE A 673 -50.73 83.35 43.39
C PHE A 673 -49.92 83.18 44.71
N ILE A 674 -48.59 82.93 44.79
CA ILE A 674 -47.34 82.92 43.94
C ILE A 674 -46.39 84.14 44.08
N GLU A 675 -45.23 83.94 44.76
CA GLU A 675 -43.80 84.38 44.50
C GLU A 675 -42.90 83.96 45.71
N ILE A 676 -41.56 83.76 45.76
CA ILE A 676 -40.38 83.68 44.84
C ILE A 676 -39.23 84.70 45.13
N LYS A 677 -38.16 84.29 45.90
CA LYS A 677 -36.68 84.42 45.61
C LYS A 677 -35.66 84.50 46.80
N PHE A 678 -34.58 83.70 46.67
CA PHE A 678 -33.13 83.91 46.99
C PHE A 678 -32.59 84.57 48.31
N SER A 679 -31.73 83.86 49.09
CA SER A 679 -30.23 83.88 48.98
C SER A 679 -29.37 83.64 50.28
N ALA A 680 -28.51 82.60 50.24
CA ALA A 680 -27.07 82.49 50.65
C ALA A 680 -26.48 82.67 52.10
N ASN A 681 -25.46 81.81 52.38
CA ASN A 681 -24.32 81.91 53.34
C ASN A 681 -24.63 81.85 54.85
N LYS A 682 -23.84 81.32 55.82
CA LYS A 682 -22.58 80.53 56.02
C LYS A 682 -22.35 80.52 57.58
N CYS A 683 -21.46 79.81 58.30
CA CYS A 683 -20.42 78.78 58.07
C CYS A 683 -19.97 78.18 59.44
N VAL A 684 -19.25 77.04 59.44
CA VAL A 684 -18.17 76.68 60.43
C VAL A 684 -18.61 76.33 61.87
N ARG A 685 -18.02 75.39 62.63
CA ARG A 685 -16.91 74.40 62.45
C ARG A 685 -17.40 73.02 62.99
N HIS A 686 -16.68 72.01 63.51
CA HIS A 686 -15.27 71.75 63.89
C HIS A 686 -14.82 70.35 63.39
N ASN A 687 -13.54 70.03 63.57
CA ASN A 687 -12.90 68.71 63.47
C ASN A 687 -11.72 68.68 64.48
N ASP A 688 -10.85 67.67 64.43
CA ASP A 688 -9.53 67.52 65.09
C ASP A 688 -9.57 66.86 66.50
N LEU A 689 -8.61 66.05 67.00
CA LEU A 689 -7.43 65.26 66.51
C LEU A 689 -7.05 64.28 67.68
N PHE A 690 -6.10 63.30 67.69
CA PHE A 690 -5.02 62.83 66.79
C PHE A 690 -4.59 61.35 67.14
N GLN A 691 -3.90 60.68 66.21
CA GLN A 691 -2.78 59.70 66.36
C GLN A 691 -2.80 58.45 67.31
N THR A 692 -2.42 57.30 66.70
CA THR A 692 -1.66 56.12 67.25
C THR A 692 -2.31 55.25 68.36
N SER A 693 -2.15 53.91 68.40
CA SER A 693 -1.19 52.99 67.76
C SER A 693 -1.74 51.55 67.52
N SER A 694 -0.94 50.72 66.83
CA SER A 694 -0.91 49.23 66.93
C SER A 694 -2.16 48.37 66.62
N GLY A 695 -2.34 48.03 65.34
CA GLY A 695 -2.11 46.63 64.89
C GLY A 695 -3.28 45.73 64.46
N LYS A 696 -3.27 45.33 63.16
CA LYS A 696 -3.89 44.13 62.53
C LYS A 696 -5.44 44.14 62.42
N ILE A 697 -6.10 43.58 61.39
CA ILE A 697 -5.67 42.75 60.24
C ILE A 697 -6.60 42.95 59.00
N ASN A 698 -6.11 42.61 57.80
CA ASN A 698 -6.80 42.35 56.50
C ASN A 698 -7.82 43.31 55.83
N VAL A 699 -7.38 43.84 54.67
CA VAL A 699 -7.88 43.57 53.30
C VAL A 699 -9.29 44.07 52.85
N SER A 700 -9.24 44.91 51.81
CA SER A 700 -10.24 45.24 50.77
C SER A 700 -11.67 45.59 51.17
N MET A 701 -12.05 46.86 50.95
CA MET A 701 -13.33 47.21 50.32
C MET A 701 -13.24 48.55 49.57
N TRP A 702 -13.72 48.53 48.32
CA TRP A 702 -14.48 49.58 47.62
C TRP A 702 -13.78 50.84 47.09
N SER A 703 -13.68 50.86 45.77
CA SER A 703 -13.79 52.06 44.94
C SER A 703 -15.25 52.24 44.50
N GLU A 704 -16.03 53.11 45.14
CA GLU A 704 -17.40 53.43 44.69
C GLU A 704 -17.76 54.90 45.00
N CYS A 705 -17.79 55.73 43.96
CA CYS A 705 -18.09 57.18 44.06
C CYS A 705 -18.64 57.79 42.75
N ALA A 706 -19.22 56.97 41.86
CA ALA A 706 -19.67 57.42 40.54
C ALA A 706 -20.93 56.69 40.06
N LEU A 707 -22.12 57.16 40.45
CA LEU A 707 -23.36 57.24 39.64
C LEU A 707 -24.56 57.81 40.45
N TYR A 708 -24.40 58.99 41.06
CA TYR A 708 -25.46 59.64 41.84
C TYR A 708 -26.51 60.42 40.99
N LEU A 709 -26.30 60.57 39.67
CA LEU A 709 -27.05 61.53 38.84
C LEU A 709 -27.47 60.96 37.48
N LEU A 710 -28.56 60.20 37.43
CA LEU A 710 -29.43 60.11 36.22
C LEU A 710 -30.86 59.55 36.47
N SER A 711 -31.38 59.62 37.71
CA SER A 711 -32.70 59.09 38.09
C SER A 711 -33.76 60.18 38.28
N ASN A 712 -34.03 60.98 37.25
CA ASN A 712 -35.14 61.94 37.22
C ASN A 712 -35.44 62.39 35.77
N PHE A 713 -36.39 61.76 35.06
CA PHE A 713 -37.33 62.37 34.07
C PHE A 713 -38.24 61.36 33.28
N THR A 714 -38.93 60.44 33.96
CA THR A 714 -39.90 59.51 33.31
C THR A 714 -41.26 59.44 34.02
N ALA A 715 -41.83 60.60 34.36
CA ALA A 715 -43.12 60.72 35.06
C ALA A 715 -44.05 61.80 34.45
N LEU A 716 -44.06 61.96 33.12
CA LEU A 716 -44.82 63.05 32.47
C LEU A 716 -45.39 62.74 31.06
N LEU A 717 -45.59 61.46 30.70
CA LEU A 717 -46.22 61.10 29.42
C LEU A 717 -47.09 59.83 29.45
N GLN A 718 -47.49 59.37 30.64
CA GLN A 718 -48.42 58.23 30.80
C GLN A 718 -49.85 58.69 31.16
N THR A 719 -50.16 59.97 30.95
CA THR A 719 -51.41 60.62 31.37
C THR A 719 -52.30 61.08 30.19
N TYR A 720 -52.00 60.64 28.95
CA TYR A 720 -52.67 61.16 27.74
C TYR A 720 -53.35 60.12 26.83
N LEU A 721 -53.10 58.82 27.02
CA LEU A 721 -53.61 57.75 26.14
C LEU A 721 -54.31 56.63 26.92
N LYS A 722 -55.35 56.99 27.69
CA LYS A 722 -56.29 56.04 28.32
C LYS A 722 -57.77 56.43 28.10
N THR A 723 -58.10 56.92 26.91
CA THR A 723 -59.47 57.26 26.49
C THR A 723 -59.66 57.13 24.97
N ALA A 724 -59.40 55.93 24.45
CA ALA A 724 -59.73 55.51 23.08
C ALA A 724 -60.25 54.04 23.07
N VAL A 725 -61.19 53.79 23.99
CA VAL A 725 -62.13 52.67 24.00
C VAL A 725 -63.23 53.05 22.97
N GLU A 726 -63.81 52.20 22.12
CA GLU A 726 -64.40 50.86 22.32
C GLU A 726 -64.70 50.21 20.93
N MET A 727 -64.86 48.87 20.85
CA MET A 727 -65.52 48.12 19.74
C MET A 727 -64.84 48.17 18.33
N GLU A 728 -65.04 47.22 17.39
CA GLU A 728 -65.90 46.03 17.35
C GLU A 728 -65.33 44.88 16.46
N LYS A 729 -65.73 43.63 16.77
CA LYS A 729 -65.94 42.44 15.90
C LYS A 729 -64.95 41.99 14.79
N GLU A 730 -64.41 40.79 15.05
CA GLU A 730 -64.72 39.50 14.36
C GLU A 730 -64.34 39.22 12.88
N LYS A 731 -63.94 37.95 12.68
CA LYS A 731 -64.05 37.06 11.49
C LYS A 731 -62.94 36.95 10.43
N GLU A 732 -62.74 35.67 10.09
CA GLU A 732 -62.44 35.06 8.78
C GLU A 732 -61.24 35.57 7.96
N ILE A 733 -60.27 34.66 7.75
CA ILE A 733 -59.82 34.24 6.42
C ILE A 733 -59.27 32.79 6.51
N VAL A 734 -60.00 31.86 5.90
CA VAL A 734 -59.52 30.54 5.46
C VAL A 734 -60.13 30.35 4.07
N ASN A 735 -59.31 29.95 3.09
CA ASN A 735 -59.63 29.87 1.65
C ASN A 735 -60.06 31.23 1.04
N LEU A 736 -59.26 31.85 0.17
CA LEU A 736 -58.92 31.35 -1.17
C LEU A 736 -57.48 31.78 -1.52
N PHE A 737 -56.59 30.83 -1.80
CA PHE A 737 -56.28 30.28 -3.14
C PHE A 737 -55.31 31.15 -3.96
N THR A 738 -54.13 30.55 -4.25
CA THR A 738 -53.65 30.18 -5.60
C THR A 738 -53.95 31.10 -6.78
N VAL A 739 -52.96 31.24 -7.70
CA VAL A 739 -53.00 32.01 -8.98
C VAL A 739 -52.67 33.50 -8.74
N LEU A 740 -51.45 34.02 -8.99
CA LEU A 740 -50.30 33.56 -9.80
C LEU A 740 -48.94 33.88 -9.16
N GLN A 741 -48.02 32.91 -9.15
CA GLN A 741 -46.92 32.95 -10.11
C GLN A 741 -46.58 31.52 -10.54
N LYS A 742 -46.35 31.30 -11.84
CA LYS A 742 -46.20 29.99 -12.50
C LYS A 742 -45.18 30.14 -13.62
N ALA A 743 -44.53 29.03 -14.00
CA ALA A 743 -43.41 28.96 -14.96
C ALA A 743 -42.09 29.54 -14.40
N ASP A 744 -40.91 29.05 -14.81
CA ASP A 744 -40.66 28.16 -15.96
C ASP A 744 -40.24 26.71 -15.61
N GLU A 745 -40.35 25.83 -16.58
CA GLU A 745 -40.12 24.39 -16.50
C GLU A 745 -38.79 23.99 -17.16
N LYS A 746 -38.07 22.99 -16.61
CA LYS A 746 -37.88 21.66 -17.24
C LYS A 746 -36.86 20.75 -16.55
N SER A 747 -37.11 19.45 -16.72
CA SER A 747 -36.15 18.37 -17.00
C SER A 747 -34.66 18.76 -17.06
N ASN A 748 -33.75 18.03 -16.42
CA ASN A 748 -33.70 16.56 -16.50
C ASN A 748 -32.87 15.89 -15.40
N GLN A 749 -33.13 14.59 -15.20
CA GLN A 749 -32.19 13.66 -14.59
C GLN A 749 -31.05 13.33 -15.57
N ALA A 750 -29.86 13.01 -15.02
CA ALA A 750 -28.71 12.28 -15.62
C ALA A 750 -27.48 13.09 -16.10
N ALA A 751 -26.34 12.39 -16.05
CA ALA A 751 -25.02 12.72 -16.64
C ALA A 751 -24.21 13.88 -16.00
N VAL A 752 -22.86 13.83 -15.86
CA VAL A 752 -21.91 12.67 -15.95
C VAL A 752 -20.56 12.99 -15.26
N ASN A 753 -19.90 11.96 -14.72
CA ASN A 753 -18.46 11.78 -14.42
C ASN A 753 -17.59 12.81 -13.66
N VAL A 754 -16.76 12.26 -12.74
CA VAL A 754 -15.42 12.74 -12.28
C VAL A 754 -15.38 14.06 -11.47
N GLY A 755 -14.55 14.20 -10.41
CA GLY A 755 -13.73 13.21 -9.69
C GLY A 755 -12.44 13.80 -9.09
N PHE A 756 -12.20 13.53 -7.81
CA PHE A 756 -10.94 13.65 -7.05
C PHE A 756 -10.22 15.03 -6.90
N TRP A 757 -10.05 15.42 -5.63
CA TRP A 757 -8.93 16.16 -5.00
C TRP A 757 -8.72 17.70 -5.17
N VAL A 758 -8.91 18.36 -4.02
CA VAL A 758 -8.03 19.30 -3.25
C VAL A 758 -6.84 20.01 -3.94
N VAL A 759 -6.62 21.28 -3.51
CA VAL A 759 -5.35 22.05 -3.36
C VAL A 759 -5.21 23.34 -4.24
N GLU A 760 -4.93 24.45 -3.53
CA GLU A 760 -4.29 25.73 -3.89
C GLU A 760 -4.87 26.79 -4.88
N SER A 761 -4.94 28.02 -4.34
CA SER A 761 -4.33 29.28 -4.84
C SER A 761 -4.56 29.76 -6.27
N GLN A 762 -5.03 31.02 -6.40
CA GLN A 762 -4.12 32.18 -6.51
C GLN A 762 -4.76 33.48 -6.00
N TRP A 763 -3.93 34.32 -5.38
CA TRP A 763 -4.24 35.72 -5.03
C TRP A 763 -3.39 36.64 -5.92
N LYS A 764 -3.99 37.48 -6.76
CA LYS A 764 -3.28 38.57 -7.46
C LYS A 764 -4.18 39.78 -7.74
N GLN A 765 -3.74 40.93 -7.23
CA GLN A 765 -3.56 42.24 -7.92
C GLN A 765 -4.78 42.86 -8.65
N PHE A 766 -5.06 44.17 -8.64
CA PHE A 766 -4.32 45.41 -8.24
C PHE A 766 -5.34 46.60 -8.30
N ASP A 767 -5.15 47.86 -7.85
CA ASP A 767 -4.09 48.64 -7.18
C ASP A 767 -4.71 50.00 -6.70
N LYS A 768 -3.94 50.86 -5.99
CA LYS A 768 -4.09 52.34 -5.81
C LYS A 768 -5.21 52.91 -4.91
N LEU A 769 -5.02 54.00 -4.12
CA LEU A 769 -3.88 54.75 -3.53
C LEU A 769 -4.53 55.78 -2.53
N HIS A 770 -4.04 56.28 -1.38
CA HIS A 770 -2.75 56.71 -0.79
C HIS A 770 -2.80 56.40 0.75
N CYS A 771 -1.75 56.02 1.49
CA CYS A 771 -0.52 56.74 1.93
C CYS A 771 -0.79 57.86 3.00
N HIS A 772 -0.01 58.05 4.10
CA HIS A 772 1.28 57.44 4.50
C HIS A 772 1.70 57.66 5.99
N CYS A 773 2.81 56.99 6.41
CA CYS A 773 3.69 57.20 7.59
C CYS A 773 3.22 56.66 8.99
N PHE A 774 4.10 56.24 9.93
CA PHE A 774 5.57 56.36 10.08
C PHE A 774 6.29 55.03 10.50
N ILE A 775 7.53 55.08 11.04
CA ILE A 775 8.57 54.01 10.95
C ILE A 775 9.20 53.56 12.30
N PHE A 776 9.17 52.24 12.55
CA PHE A 776 10.23 51.32 13.08
C PHE A 776 11.23 51.74 14.20
N LYS A 777 11.16 51.07 15.37
CA LYS A 777 12.25 50.55 16.27
C LYS A 777 11.61 49.90 17.54
N ALA A 778 12.24 49.03 18.34
CA ALA A 778 13.66 48.65 18.49
C ALA A 778 13.88 47.11 18.64
N LEU A 779 15.02 46.71 19.23
CA LEU A 779 15.64 45.36 19.18
C LEU A 779 15.74 44.66 20.56
N ASN A 780 15.98 43.34 20.51
CA ASN A 780 16.44 42.40 21.55
C ASN A 780 15.49 42.17 22.76
N ALA A 781 15.16 40.95 23.21
CA ALA A 781 15.82 39.63 23.25
C ALA A 781 16.80 39.41 24.41
N GLN A 782 16.40 38.60 25.40
CA GLN A 782 17.22 37.59 26.07
C GLN A 782 16.37 36.66 26.96
N ASN A 783 16.64 35.34 26.83
CA ASN A 783 16.69 34.27 27.86
C ASN A 783 15.58 34.09 28.93
N ALA A 784 15.35 32.91 29.53
CA ALA A 784 15.44 31.46 29.20
C ALA A 784 15.45 30.69 30.55
N TRP A 785 15.28 29.35 30.54
CA TRP A 785 15.36 28.45 31.73
C TRP A 785 14.20 28.64 32.74
N GLN A 786 13.81 27.67 33.59
CA GLN A 786 13.71 26.20 33.48
C GLN A 786 12.71 25.70 34.55
N LEU A 787 12.26 24.45 34.45
CA LEU A 787 11.83 23.56 35.55
C LEU A 787 11.03 24.12 36.75
N SER A 788 9.74 23.75 36.82
CA SER A 788 9.23 22.91 37.91
C SER A 788 7.97 22.16 37.46
#